data_AF-A0A132ML91-F1
#
_entry.id   AF-A0A132ML91-F1
#
_cell.length_a   1.000
_cell.length_b   1.000
_cell.length_c   1.000
_cell.angle_alpha   90.00
_cell.angle_beta   90.00
_cell.angle_gamma   90.00
#
_symmetry.space_group_name_H-M   'P 1'
#
loop_
_entity.id
_entity.type
_entity.pdbx_description
1 polymer ?
#
loop_
_entity_poly.entity_id
_entity_poly.type
_entity_poly.pdbx_seq_one_letter_code
_entity_poly.pdbx_strand_id
1 'polypeptide(L)'
;MAMDPYPSWVNPGDNAWQLMAATLVGLMSIPGVALLYGGLVPRKWVVNTMLMVFSAFSVVLIVWVLWGFKMGFGSPVKLGPGILGSFVGHPAPVLGPAAEQGRASIPLLEGAAPEFRFPQSSLVYFHFAFAAITPVLLLGSLIGRISFKAWLLFVPLWSTLAYSVNAFLLWGGGFWAQQGALDYSGGYVIHLAAGTSGFVAAAVIGPRLARDRAHGVPNNLMMVAAGAGILWIGWNGFNGGDMYFAGANAATAVLNTNLAAAAALLTWVVLDMTFGPQRKPTFLGSVNGMIAGLVAITPGAGYCDGVGALLTGLIASAVVWLSWNKLSRLPLFRRVDDALGVFHTHGVSGLVGGMLIGLFADPRVIVYLGAGGAEDVSFSGLFHGNPRQLVWQAGAAATIIAWDALVTFVILKALGLFMSLRVPEEALPSGDLAVHDEEAYPTETMVAEAARSTRSGAAAVPAEPHHTGVRVRLARNPESGRPDAPPYFFVVEAPGSHARLPVRRQVTPGDSYRKEIYRTELLGQVVERGNLPSLEAAVRQVLAGMAPEGTAPGYVLRGAADTFIPVFRQGRVFRALVQDRWLEERDLSALRAAATTRLTGRGRPTGDLTVLCVDPGDLSGVPPVLAFSHREVWVPAFPTPAGRLRVEVAGEEVEAEAGLSGVLALRGEVARLGHESGRLYNPLDLAVTGISAGLWASWSDELGPVEELSVGWREHPVRTYRYGEATLAAMTGPDGKVSVLFGRDRFDLLARIETATRAGEAGTAVR
;
A
#
# COMPACT_ATOMS: atom_id res chain seq x y z
N MET A 1 -36.26 48.23 12.97
CA MET A 1 -35.93 48.10 11.55
C MET A 1 -35.95 46.62 11.22
N ALA A 2 -36.71 46.19 10.22
CA ALA A 2 -36.58 44.83 9.71
C ALA A 2 -35.22 44.75 9.00
N MET A 3 -34.35 43.84 9.44
CA MET A 3 -33.09 43.57 8.76
C MET A 3 -33.35 42.49 7.71
N ASP A 4 -33.06 42.80 6.44
CA ASP A 4 -33.09 41.82 5.36
C ASP A 4 -31.69 41.19 5.21
N PRO A 5 -31.55 39.87 5.37
CA PRO A 5 -30.27 39.20 5.18
C PRO A 5 -29.81 39.15 3.72
N TYR A 6 -30.66 39.52 2.75
CA TYR A 6 -30.36 39.39 1.32
C TYR A 6 -30.40 40.73 0.57
N PRO A 7 -29.41 41.00 -0.30
CA PRO A 7 -29.56 42.01 -1.34
C PRO A 7 -30.70 41.66 -2.30
N SER A 8 -31.39 42.65 -2.86
CA SER A 8 -32.57 42.46 -3.72
C SER A 8 -32.32 41.65 -5.01
N TRP A 9 -31.06 41.54 -5.44
CA TRP A 9 -30.65 40.80 -6.64
C TRP A 9 -30.28 39.34 -6.34
N VAL A 10 -30.17 38.94 -5.08
CA VAL A 10 -29.84 37.55 -4.69
C VAL A 10 -31.09 36.68 -4.76
N ASN A 11 -31.00 35.57 -5.48
CA ASN A 11 -31.92 34.45 -5.36
C ASN A 11 -31.27 33.41 -4.43
N PRO A 12 -31.85 33.13 -3.25
CA PRO A 12 -31.27 32.17 -2.30
C PRO A 12 -31.14 30.75 -2.87
N GLY A 13 -32.04 30.34 -3.76
CA GLY A 13 -32.02 29.01 -4.39
C GLY A 13 -30.87 28.86 -5.39
N ASP A 14 -30.68 29.84 -6.27
CA ASP A 14 -29.56 29.86 -7.21
C ASP A 14 -28.23 29.87 -6.47
N ASN A 15 -28.10 30.73 -5.44
CA ASN A 15 -26.87 30.78 -4.64
C ASN A 15 -26.61 29.48 -3.86
N ALA A 16 -27.64 28.90 -3.25
CA ALA A 16 -27.51 27.62 -2.52
C ALA A 16 -27.08 26.49 -3.45
N TRP A 17 -27.67 26.40 -4.65
CA TRP A 17 -27.27 25.41 -5.64
C TRP A 17 -25.84 25.65 -6.12
N GLN A 18 -25.43 26.89 -6.38
CA GLN A 18 -24.07 27.19 -6.84
C GLN A 18 -22.99 26.81 -5.81
N LEU A 19 -23.23 27.11 -4.53
CA LEU A 19 -22.33 26.73 -3.44
C LEU A 19 -22.26 25.20 -3.26
N MET A 20 -23.41 24.52 -3.36
CA MET A 20 -23.46 23.06 -3.30
C MET A 20 -22.75 22.43 -4.50
N ALA A 21 -23.02 22.90 -5.71
CA ALA A 21 -22.39 22.44 -6.95
C ALA A 21 -20.87 22.58 -6.88
N ALA A 22 -20.37 23.75 -6.46
CA ALA A 22 -18.94 23.98 -6.25
C ALA A 22 -18.34 23.00 -5.22
N THR A 23 -19.07 22.74 -4.13
CA THR A 23 -18.64 21.80 -3.09
C THR A 23 -18.59 20.37 -3.61
N LEU A 24 -19.57 19.94 -4.41
CA LEU A 24 -19.57 18.62 -5.06
C LEU A 24 -18.37 18.45 -6.01
N VAL A 25 -18.00 19.48 -6.78
CA VAL A 25 -16.78 19.45 -7.62
C VAL A 25 -15.50 19.45 -6.76
N GLY A 26 -15.49 20.17 -5.63
CA GLY A 26 -14.42 20.10 -4.64
C GLY A 26 -14.25 18.68 -4.06
N LEU A 27 -15.36 17.99 -3.77
CA LEU A 27 -15.36 16.59 -3.34
C LEU A 27 -14.82 15.65 -4.41
N MET A 28 -15.10 15.91 -5.69
CA MET A 28 -14.48 15.15 -6.78
C MET A 28 -12.96 15.28 -6.75
N SER A 29 -12.44 16.48 -6.45
CA SER A 29 -11.00 16.76 -6.46
C SER A 29 -10.26 16.12 -5.29
N ILE A 30 -10.55 16.58 -4.05
CA ILE A 30 -9.76 16.20 -2.87
C ILE A 30 -10.01 14.73 -2.52
N PRO A 31 -11.20 14.30 -2.05
CA PRO A 31 -11.39 12.90 -1.71
C PRO A 31 -11.60 12.00 -2.94
N GLY A 32 -12.32 12.44 -3.97
CA GLY A 32 -12.67 11.60 -5.13
C GLY A 32 -11.45 11.10 -5.90
N VAL A 33 -10.68 12.03 -6.50
CA VAL A 33 -9.48 11.68 -7.27
C VAL A 33 -8.37 11.14 -6.36
N ALA A 34 -8.19 11.65 -5.14
CA ALA A 34 -7.15 11.09 -4.25
C ALA A 34 -7.41 9.62 -3.90
N LEU A 35 -8.66 9.23 -3.62
CA LEU A 35 -9.02 7.83 -3.37
C LEU A 35 -8.90 7.00 -4.66
N LEU A 36 -9.41 7.51 -5.78
CA LEU A 36 -9.35 6.80 -7.06
C LEU A 36 -7.90 6.53 -7.48
N TYR A 37 -7.08 7.57 -7.58
CA TYR A 37 -5.69 7.45 -8.04
C TYR A 37 -4.82 6.76 -6.99
N GLY A 38 -5.03 7.09 -5.71
CA GLY A 38 -4.37 6.40 -4.60
C GLY A 38 -4.65 4.90 -4.62
N GLY A 39 -5.84 4.45 -5.03
CA GLY A 39 -6.19 3.03 -5.10
C GLY A 39 -5.60 2.31 -6.31
N LEU A 40 -5.39 3.03 -7.41
CA LEU A 40 -4.85 2.51 -8.67
C LEU A 40 -3.32 2.35 -8.64
N VAL A 41 -2.62 3.11 -7.81
CA VAL A 41 -1.15 3.13 -7.78
C VAL A 41 -0.59 2.06 -6.85
N PRO A 42 0.68 1.64 -6.97
CA PRO A 42 1.32 0.81 -5.96
C PRO A 42 1.32 1.46 -4.58
N ARG A 43 1.29 0.66 -3.50
CA ARG A 43 1.24 1.16 -2.09
C ARG A 43 2.29 2.22 -1.77
N LYS A 44 3.48 2.08 -2.35
CA LYS A 44 4.62 3.02 -2.21
C LYS A 44 4.40 4.39 -2.86
N TRP A 45 3.25 4.67 -3.48
CA TRP A 45 2.99 5.96 -4.14
C TRP A 45 1.69 6.62 -3.67
N VAL A 46 1.05 6.06 -2.64
CA VAL A 46 -0.26 6.51 -2.19
C VAL A 46 -0.14 7.85 -1.48
N VAL A 47 0.83 8.03 -0.57
CA VAL A 47 1.04 9.31 0.14
C VAL A 47 1.40 10.40 -0.84
N ASN A 48 2.37 10.15 -1.73
CA ASN A 48 2.78 11.12 -2.73
C ASN A 48 1.61 11.53 -3.63
N THR A 49 0.77 10.58 -4.04
CA THR A 49 -0.43 10.87 -4.85
C THR A 49 -1.39 11.78 -4.10
N MET A 50 -1.74 11.45 -2.85
CA MET A 50 -2.64 12.28 -2.04
C MET A 50 -2.07 13.68 -1.82
N LEU A 51 -0.79 13.79 -1.45
CA LEU A 51 -0.17 15.09 -1.20
C LEU A 51 -0.09 15.96 -2.47
N MET A 52 0.17 15.35 -3.63
CA MET A 52 0.12 16.07 -4.92
C MET A 52 -1.29 16.57 -5.27
N VAL A 53 -2.34 15.82 -4.94
CA VAL A 53 -3.75 16.25 -5.11
C VAL A 53 -4.06 17.43 -4.20
N PHE A 54 -3.77 17.32 -2.90
CA PHE A 54 -4.04 18.38 -1.93
C PHE A 54 -3.25 19.65 -2.25
N SER A 55 -1.95 19.53 -2.53
CA SER A 55 -1.11 20.68 -2.87
C SER A 55 -1.54 21.36 -4.16
N ALA A 56 -1.94 20.61 -5.20
CA ALA A 56 -2.47 21.19 -6.42
C ALA A 56 -3.75 21.99 -6.15
N PHE A 57 -4.69 21.42 -5.40
CA PHE A 57 -5.93 22.10 -5.03
C PHE A 57 -5.67 23.41 -4.26
N SER A 58 -4.78 23.38 -3.27
CA SER A 58 -4.43 24.56 -2.47
C SER A 58 -3.70 25.64 -3.26
N VAL A 59 -2.70 25.26 -4.07
CA VAL A 59 -1.92 26.23 -4.86
C VAL A 59 -2.77 26.86 -5.96
N VAL A 60 -3.64 26.08 -6.61
CA VAL A 60 -4.56 26.62 -7.61
C VAL A 60 -5.50 27.63 -6.98
N LEU A 61 -6.02 27.41 -5.75
CA LEU A 61 -6.88 28.40 -5.09
C LEU A 61 -6.18 29.75 -4.95
N ILE A 62 -4.93 29.73 -4.50
CA ILE A 62 -4.12 30.95 -4.31
C ILE A 62 -3.92 31.66 -5.65
N VAL A 63 -3.48 30.95 -6.68
CA VAL A 63 -3.30 31.49 -8.04
C VAL A 63 -4.61 32.05 -8.59
N TRP A 64 -5.70 31.33 -8.38
CA TRP A 64 -7.02 31.66 -8.91
C TRP A 64 -7.55 32.98 -8.36
N VAL A 65 -7.46 33.18 -7.04
CA VAL A 65 -7.95 34.42 -6.41
C VAL A 65 -7.02 35.61 -6.61
N LEU A 66 -5.72 35.38 -6.84
CA LEU A 66 -4.75 36.45 -7.06
C LEU A 66 -4.74 36.96 -8.51
N TRP A 67 -4.94 36.10 -9.50
CA TRP A 67 -5.02 36.53 -10.91
C TRP A 67 -5.80 35.59 -11.85
N GLY A 68 -5.80 34.28 -11.60
CA GLY A 68 -6.32 33.28 -12.53
C GLY A 68 -7.79 33.48 -12.91
N PHE A 69 -8.65 33.80 -11.93
CA PHE A 69 -10.07 34.03 -12.19
C PHE A 69 -10.30 35.18 -13.19
N LYS A 70 -9.61 36.31 -13.04
CA LYS A 70 -9.76 37.46 -13.94
C LYS A 70 -9.09 37.22 -15.30
N MET A 71 -8.06 36.36 -15.37
CA MET A 71 -7.56 35.87 -16.66
C MET A 71 -8.59 35.02 -17.41
N GLY A 72 -9.36 34.18 -16.71
CA GLY A 72 -10.39 33.32 -17.31
C GLY A 72 -11.74 33.99 -17.56
N PHE A 73 -12.14 34.94 -16.72
CA PHE A 73 -13.51 35.48 -16.68
C PHE A 73 -13.57 37.01 -16.56
N GLY A 74 -12.44 37.70 -16.75
CA GLY A 74 -12.34 39.17 -16.70
C GLY A 74 -12.53 39.84 -18.06
N SER A 75 -12.09 41.10 -18.16
CA SER A 75 -12.12 41.85 -19.42
C SER A 75 -10.97 41.42 -20.34
N PRO A 76 -11.17 41.35 -21.67
CA PRO A 76 -10.17 40.87 -22.62
C PRO A 76 -8.94 41.78 -22.68
N VAL A 77 -7.76 41.16 -22.75
CA VAL A 77 -6.54 41.83 -23.21
C VAL A 77 -6.57 41.88 -24.74
N LYS A 78 -6.64 43.09 -25.30
CA LYS A 78 -6.63 43.29 -26.76
C LYS A 78 -5.21 43.18 -27.32
N LEU A 79 -4.76 41.96 -27.63
CA LEU A 79 -3.41 41.70 -28.17
C LEU A 79 -3.33 41.83 -29.70
N GLY A 80 -4.46 41.85 -30.41
CA GLY A 80 -4.51 41.96 -31.87
C GLY A 80 -5.90 41.67 -32.43
N PRO A 81 -6.05 41.48 -33.75
CA PRO A 81 -7.31 41.05 -34.36
C PRO A 81 -7.56 39.55 -34.18
N GLY A 82 -8.81 39.11 -34.43
CA GLY A 82 -9.20 37.70 -34.41
C GLY A 82 -9.04 37.08 -33.02
N ILE A 83 -8.48 35.87 -32.97
CA ILE A 83 -8.28 35.13 -31.71
C ILE A 83 -7.47 35.93 -30.68
N LEU A 84 -6.51 36.74 -31.12
CA LEU A 84 -5.66 37.57 -30.24
C LEU A 84 -6.41 38.73 -29.58
N GLY A 85 -7.57 39.13 -30.10
CA GLY A 85 -8.38 40.20 -29.51
C GLY A 85 -9.19 39.76 -28.29
N SER A 86 -9.41 38.45 -28.17
CA SER A 86 -10.24 37.81 -27.15
C SER A 86 -9.60 36.49 -26.70
N PHE A 87 -8.27 36.51 -26.50
CA PHE A 87 -7.49 35.31 -26.16
C PHE A 87 -7.43 35.02 -24.67
N VAL A 88 -7.28 36.07 -23.85
CA VAL A 88 -7.12 35.98 -22.41
C VAL A 88 -7.62 37.26 -21.74
N GLY A 89 -8.07 37.16 -20.49
CA GLY A 89 -8.47 38.30 -19.67
C GLY A 89 -7.29 38.95 -18.92
N HIS A 90 -7.49 40.17 -18.45
CA HIS A 90 -6.50 40.87 -17.64
C HIS A 90 -6.31 40.18 -16.26
N PRO A 91 -5.07 39.85 -15.85
CA PRO A 91 -4.81 39.32 -14.52
C PRO A 91 -5.08 40.38 -13.45
N ALA A 92 -5.90 40.04 -12.46
CA ALA A 92 -6.21 40.89 -11.31
C ALA A 92 -6.77 40.07 -10.13
N PRO A 93 -6.58 40.54 -8.88
CA PRO A 93 -7.08 39.83 -7.70
C PRO A 93 -8.58 40.01 -7.51
N VAL A 94 -9.20 39.05 -6.82
CA VAL A 94 -10.62 39.05 -6.40
C VAL A 94 -10.78 38.94 -4.89
N LEU A 95 -9.92 39.63 -4.12
CA LEU A 95 -9.85 39.59 -2.66
C LEU A 95 -10.50 40.82 -1.97
N GLY A 96 -11.11 41.72 -2.75
CA GLY A 96 -11.76 42.91 -2.20
C GLY A 96 -13.19 42.62 -1.75
N PRO A 97 -13.73 43.28 -0.71
CA PRO A 97 -15.10 43.08 -0.24
C PRO A 97 -16.16 43.24 -1.34
N ALA A 98 -15.93 44.16 -2.28
CA ALA A 98 -16.80 44.34 -3.45
C ALA A 98 -16.79 43.13 -4.41
N ALA A 99 -15.64 42.45 -4.56
CA ALA A 99 -15.53 41.23 -5.35
C ALA A 99 -16.05 40.00 -4.60
N GLU A 100 -16.08 40.02 -3.26
CA GLU A 100 -16.58 38.91 -2.47
C GLU A 100 -18.10 38.94 -2.27
N GLN A 101 -18.66 40.14 -2.06
CA GLN A 101 -20.08 40.33 -1.72
C GLN A 101 -20.90 40.95 -2.84
N GLY A 102 -20.24 41.51 -3.86
CA GLY A 102 -20.90 42.07 -5.03
C GLY A 102 -21.56 40.99 -5.87
N ARG A 103 -22.46 41.42 -6.75
CA ARG A 103 -23.13 40.54 -7.72
C ARG A 103 -22.11 39.92 -8.68
N ALA A 104 -22.26 38.63 -8.97
CA ALA A 104 -21.43 37.98 -9.96
C ALA A 104 -21.58 38.62 -11.35
N SER A 105 -20.48 38.68 -12.11
CA SER A 105 -20.45 39.18 -13.49
C SER A 105 -19.32 38.52 -14.31
N ILE A 106 -19.58 38.31 -15.59
CA ILE A 106 -18.58 37.95 -16.61
C ILE A 106 -18.73 39.00 -17.73
N PRO A 107 -17.78 39.93 -17.90
CA PRO A 107 -18.00 41.13 -18.71
C PRO A 107 -18.40 40.87 -20.16
N LEU A 108 -17.86 39.83 -20.79
CA LEU A 108 -18.16 39.50 -22.20
C LEU A 108 -19.46 38.72 -22.39
N LEU A 109 -20.14 38.34 -21.31
CA LEU A 109 -21.45 37.68 -21.35
C LEU A 109 -22.59 38.63 -20.94
N GLU A 110 -22.29 39.87 -20.57
CA GLU A 110 -23.30 40.87 -20.23
C GLU A 110 -24.23 41.11 -21.42
N GLY A 111 -25.54 40.94 -21.19
CA GLY A 111 -26.57 41.05 -22.22
C GLY A 111 -26.74 39.81 -23.11
N ALA A 112 -25.80 38.86 -23.08
CA ALA A 112 -25.91 37.57 -23.78
C ALA A 112 -26.44 36.45 -22.87
N ALA A 113 -26.26 36.57 -21.55
CA ALA A 113 -26.80 35.68 -20.54
C ALA A 113 -27.63 36.46 -19.50
N PRO A 114 -28.58 35.80 -18.79
CA PRO A 114 -29.29 36.43 -17.69
C PRO A 114 -28.32 36.92 -16.61
N GLU A 115 -28.65 38.04 -15.97
CA GLU A 115 -27.84 38.54 -14.85
C GLU A 115 -27.80 37.51 -13.71
N PHE A 116 -26.60 37.21 -13.23
CA PHE A 116 -26.41 36.27 -12.12
C PHE A 116 -27.12 36.75 -10.86
N ARG A 117 -27.72 35.82 -10.11
CA ARG A 117 -28.51 36.10 -8.91
C ARG A 117 -27.82 35.62 -7.64
N PHE A 118 -26.49 35.63 -7.64
CA PHE A 118 -25.66 35.18 -6.53
C PHE A 118 -24.35 35.99 -6.48
N PRO A 119 -23.66 36.00 -5.33
CA PRO A 119 -22.44 36.77 -5.17
C PRO A 119 -21.29 36.31 -6.07
N GLN A 120 -20.42 37.24 -6.43
CA GLN A 120 -19.23 36.99 -7.23
C GLN A 120 -18.30 35.94 -6.59
N SER A 121 -18.22 35.87 -5.26
CA SER A 121 -17.49 34.82 -4.54
C SER A 121 -17.99 33.40 -4.87
N SER A 122 -19.31 33.21 -5.01
CA SER A 122 -19.87 31.91 -5.41
C SER A 122 -19.44 31.52 -6.84
N LEU A 123 -19.39 32.49 -7.76
CA LEU A 123 -18.87 32.27 -9.12
C LEU A 123 -17.37 31.91 -9.10
N VAL A 124 -16.58 32.67 -8.34
CA VAL A 124 -15.14 32.47 -8.19
C VAL A 124 -14.84 31.09 -7.63
N TYR A 125 -15.56 30.68 -6.57
CA TYR A 125 -15.35 29.39 -5.91
C TYR A 125 -15.83 28.21 -6.77
N PHE A 126 -16.92 28.37 -7.52
CA PHE A 126 -17.37 27.35 -8.46
C PHE A 126 -16.32 27.08 -9.54
N HIS A 127 -15.87 28.12 -10.25
CA HIS A 127 -14.84 27.97 -11.28
C HIS A 127 -13.46 27.59 -10.74
N PHE A 128 -13.15 27.96 -9.50
CA PHE A 128 -11.97 27.45 -8.80
C PHE A 128 -11.99 25.91 -8.72
N ALA A 129 -13.13 25.31 -8.41
CA ALA A 129 -13.20 23.85 -8.26
C ALA A 129 -12.85 23.13 -9.56
N PHE A 130 -13.26 23.66 -10.72
CA PHE A 130 -12.84 23.17 -12.04
C PHE A 130 -11.37 23.48 -12.35
N ALA A 131 -10.90 24.68 -12.00
CA ALA A 131 -9.49 25.05 -12.16
C ALA A 131 -8.57 24.11 -11.39
N ALA A 132 -8.98 23.70 -10.20
CA ALA A 132 -8.24 22.82 -9.30
C ALA A 132 -8.29 21.35 -9.73
N ILE A 133 -9.46 20.85 -10.16
CA ILE A 133 -9.57 19.45 -10.59
C ILE A 133 -8.78 19.16 -11.87
N THR A 134 -8.63 20.15 -12.76
CA THR A 134 -7.96 19.94 -14.06
C THR A 134 -6.50 19.46 -13.95
N PRO A 135 -5.59 20.14 -13.23
CA PRO A 135 -4.25 19.61 -13.00
C PRO A 135 -4.29 18.33 -12.16
N VAL A 136 -5.24 18.18 -11.23
CA VAL A 136 -5.42 16.93 -10.47
C VAL A 136 -5.75 15.74 -11.38
N LEU A 137 -6.49 15.92 -12.48
CA LEU A 137 -6.70 14.88 -13.49
C LEU A 137 -5.42 14.61 -14.29
N LEU A 138 -4.73 15.67 -14.73
CA LEU A 138 -3.44 15.59 -15.43
C LEU A 138 -2.42 14.78 -14.62
N LEU A 139 -2.42 14.93 -13.29
CA LEU A 139 -1.57 14.18 -12.37
C LEU A 139 -1.61 12.67 -12.63
N GLY A 140 -2.77 12.12 -13.00
CA GLY A 140 -2.93 10.70 -13.28
C GLY A 140 -1.97 10.19 -14.38
N SER A 141 -1.56 11.05 -15.30
CA SER A 141 -0.53 10.73 -16.27
C SER A 141 0.86 10.66 -15.67
N LEU A 142 1.14 11.36 -14.57
CA LEU A 142 2.48 11.69 -14.01
C LEU A 142 2.86 10.92 -12.73
N ILE A 143 1.90 10.26 -12.07
CA ILE A 143 2.14 9.53 -10.83
C ILE A 143 3.27 8.50 -10.98
N GLY A 144 4.01 8.33 -9.88
CA GLY A 144 5.03 7.31 -9.72
C GLY A 144 6.39 7.66 -10.34
N ARG A 145 6.56 8.89 -10.84
CA ARG A 145 7.89 9.38 -11.25
C ARG A 145 8.11 10.89 -11.23
N ILE A 146 7.07 11.72 -11.23
CA ILE A 146 7.27 13.18 -11.21
C ILE A 146 7.87 13.61 -9.87
N SER A 147 8.84 14.53 -9.93
CA SER A 147 9.39 15.20 -8.76
C SER A 147 8.33 16.09 -8.10
N PHE A 148 8.11 15.93 -6.79
CA PHE A 148 7.15 16.75 -6.04
C PHE A 148 7.46 18.25 -6.13
N LYS A 149 8.75 18.62 -6.13
CA LYS A 149 9.18 20.02 -6.31
C LYS A 149 8.80 20.57 -7.68
N ALA A 150 8.99 19.77 -8.73
CA ALA A 150 8.59 20.16 -10.09
C ALA A 150 7.07 20.28 -10.19
N TRP A 151 6.31 19.40 -9.52
CA TRP A 151 4.85 19.46 -9.45
C TRP A 151 4.35 20.78 -8.86
N LEU A 152 4.91 21.20 -7.72
CA LEU A 152 4.50 22.44 -7.04
C LEU A 152 4.70 23.71 -7.88
N LEU A 153 5.64 23.71 -8.82
CA LEU A 153 5.87 24.83 -9.74
C LEU A 153 5.11 24.67 -11.05
N PHE A 154 4.99 23.44 -11.54
CA PHE A 154 4.27 23.13 -12.77
C PHE A 154 2.78 23.52 -12.66
N VAL A 155 2.11 23.13 -11.57
CA VAL A 155 0.67 23.39 -11.38
C VAL A 155 0.30 24.87 -11.48
N PRO A 156 0.88 25.80 -10.68
CA PRO A 156 0.49 27.21 -10.75
C PRO A 156 0.80 27.84 -12.11
N LEU A 157 1.91 27.46 -12.75
CA LEU A 157 2.27 27.94 -14.08
C LEU A 157 1.30 27.43 -15.15
N TRP A 158 0.97 26.14 -15.11
CA TRP A 158 0.05 25.52 -16.06
C TRP A 158 -1.38 26.05 -15.89
N SER A 159 -1.87 26.18 -14.66
CA SER A 159 -3.19 26.77 -14.39
C SER A 159 -3.30 28.24 -14.84
N THR A 160 -2.19 28.98 -14.79
CA THR A 160 -2.14 30.36 -15.29
C THR A 160 -2.10 30.42 -16.82
N LEU A 161 -1.20 29.66 -17.45
CA LEU A 161 -0.88 29.83 -18.88
C LEU A 161 -1.72 28.96 -19.82
N ALA A 162 -2.20 27.80 -19.36
CA ALA A 162 -3.07 26.90 -20.13
C ALA A 162 -4.52 27.07 -19.68
N TYR A 163 -4.85 26.66 -18.45
CA TYR A 163 -6.23 26.58 -17.99
C TYR A 163 -6.98 27.92 -18.06
N SER A 164 -6.39 29.01 -17.55
CA SER A 164 -7.06 30.33 -17.55
C SER A 164 -7.30 30.85 -18.97
N VAL A 165 -6.40 30.54 -19.93
CA VAL A 165 -6.58 30.88 -21.35
C VAL A 165 -7.71 30.06 -21.96
N ASN A 166 -7.73 28.76 -21.70
CA ASN A 166 -8.78 27.86 -22.21
C ASN A 166 -10.16 28.26 -21.68
N ALA A 167 -10.25 28.55 -20.38
CA ALA A 167 -11.47 29.07 -19.76
C ALA A 167 -11.90 30.40 -20.39
N PHE A 168 -10.96 31.31 -20.67
CA PHE A 168 -11.31 32.56 -21.34
C PHE A 168 -11.87 32.34 -22.74
N LEU A 169 -11.21 31.51 -23.55
CA LEU A 169 -11.58 31.24 -24.92
C LEU A 169 -13.00 30.67 -25.08
N LEU A 170 -13.44 29.82 -24.14
CA LEU A 170 -14.70 29.06 -24.23
C LEU A 170 -15.79 29.54 -23.25
N TRP A 171 -15.43 30.00 -22.06
CA TRP A 171 -16.40 30.35 -21.00
C TRP A 171 -16.38 31.81 -20.60
N GLY A 172 -15.22 32.47 -20.65
CA GLY A 172 -15.05 33.89 -20.36
C GLY A 172 -15.63 34.81 -21.44
N GLY A 173 -16.31 34.27 -22.47
CA GLY A 173 -16.79 35.01 -23.63
C GLY A 173 -15.70 35.32 -24.66
N GLY A 174 -14.57 34.60 -24.63
CA GLY A 174 -13.46 34.77 -25.56
C GLY A 174 -13.75 34.32 -26.99
N PHE A 175 -12.70 34.14 -27.79
CA PHE A 175 -12.85 33.94 -29.23
C PHE A 175 -13.75 32.76 -29.63
N TRP A 176 -13.59 31.58 -29.03
CA TRP A 176 -14.37 30.39 -29.42
C TRP A 176 -15.81 30.48 -28.95
N ALA A 177 -16.07 31.08 -27.78
CA ALA A 177 -17.41 31.42 -27.33
C ALA A 177 -18.10 32.36 -28.32
N GLN A 178 -17.41 33.41 -28.79
CA GLN A 178 -17.93 34.36 -29.79
C GLN A 178 -18.20 33.70 -31.15
N GLN A 179 -17.44 32.67 -31.52
CA GLN A 179 -17.73 31.90 -32.74
C GLN A 179 -18.98 31.02 -32.57
N GLY A 180 -19.31 30.59 -31.36
CA GLY A 180 -20.41 29.66 -31.08
C GLY A 180 -19.97 28.23 -30.79
N ALA A 181 -18.69 28.01 -30.44
CA ALA A 181 -18.26 26.71 -29.93
C ALA A 181 -18.93 26.42 -28.57
N LEU A 182 -19.39 25.19 -28.39
CA LEU A 182 -20.11 24.72 -27.22
C LEU A 182 -19.19 23.87 -26.35
N ASP A 183 -19.10 24.24 -25.09
CA ASP A 183 -18.47 23.43 -24.06
C ASP A 183 -19.21 23.67 -22.74
N TYR A 184 -20.30 22.94 -22.52
CA TYR A 184 -21.24 23.16 -21.41
C TYR A 184 -20.52 23.19 -20.05
N SER A 185 -19.73 22.14 -19.76
CA SER A 185 -19.06 21.96 -18.46
C SER A 185 -17.57 21.60 -18.51
N GLY A 186 -16.94 21.58 -19.70
CA GLY A 186 -15.47 21.50 -19.78
C GLY A 186 -14.96 20.21 -20.41
N GLY A 187 -15.65 19.70 -21.42
CA GLY A 187 -15.11 18.67 -22.30
C GLY A 187 -13.76 19.09 -22.91
N TYR A 188 -13.63 20.37 -23.28
CA TYR A 188 -12.39 20.91 -23.83
C TYR A 188 -11.54 21.60 -22.77
N VAL A 189 -12.11 22.53 -22.00
CA VAL A 189 -11.37 23.34 -21.01
C VAL A 189 -10.70 22.47 -19.93
N ILE A 190 -11.30 21.32 -19.59
CA ILE A 190 -10.82 20.45 -18.52
C ILE A 190 -10.27 19.14 -19.09
N HIS A 191 -11.12 18.36 -19.77
CA HIS A 191 -10.76 16.97 -20.05
C HIS A 191 -9.81 16.82 -21.24
N LEU A 192 -10.09 17.50 -22.35
CA LEU A 192 -9.16 17.54 -23.49
C LEU A 192 -7.83 18.19 -23.09
N ALA A 193 -7.91 19.26 -22.32
CA ALA A 193 -6.76 19.98 -21.75
C ALA A 193 -5.87 19.09 -20.88
N ALA A 194 -6.46 18.45 -19.86
CA ALA A 194 -5.76 17.54 -18.95
C ALA A 194 -5.20 16.31 -19.67
N GLY A 195 -5.96 15.71 -20.59
CA GLY A 195 -5.52 14.55 -21.37
C GLY A 195 -4.36 14.87 -22.32
N THR A 196 -4.42 16.01 -23.01
CA THR A 196 -3.35 16.46 -23.91
C THR A 196 -2.09 16.80 -23.12
N SER A 197 -2.24 17.63 -22.09
CA SER A 197 -1.13 18.04 -21.23
C SER A 197 -0.51 16.85 -20.51
N GLY A 198 -1.32 15.93 -20.00
CA GLY A 198 -0.86 14.70 -19.34
C GLY A 198 -0.02 13.82 -20.27
N PHE A 199 -0.47 13.65 -21.53
CA PHE A 199 0.28 12.91 -22.54
C PHE A 199 1.63 13.56 -22.87
N VAL A 200 1.64 14.88 -23.11
CA VAL A 200 2.88 15.63 -23.40
C VAL A 200 3.83 15.60 -22.20
N ALA A 201 3.31 15.82 -21.00
CA ALA A 201 4.11 15.79 -19.79
C ALA A 201 4.71 14.40 -19.52
N ALA A 202 3.93 13.34 -19.74
CA ALA A 202 4.43 11.97 -19.64
C ALA A 202 5.52 11.68 -20.68
N ALA A 203 5.40 12.20 -21.90
CA ALA A 203 6.41 12.07 -22.94
C ALA A 203 7.71 12.82 -22.59
N VAL A 204 7.62 14.01 -22.00
CA VAL A 204 8.78 14.83 -21.62
C VAL A 204 9.51 14.27 -20.41
N ILE A 205 8.78 13.84 -19.37
CA ILE A 205 9.37 13.32 -18.12
C ILE A 205 9.92 11.90 -18.31
N GLY A 206 9.30 11.12 -19.20
CA GLY A 206 9.68 9.74 -19.47
C GLY A 206 8.98 8.71 -18.59
N PRO A 207 9.27 7.41 -18.82
CA PRO A 207 8.49 6.31 -18.27
C PRO A 207 8.82 5.98 -16.81
N ARG A 208 7.86 5.36 -16.13
CA ARG A 208 8.07 4.67 -14.85
C ARG A 208 8.96 3.44 -15.04
N LEU A 209 9.44 2.88 -13.92
CA LEU A 209 10.21 1.63 -13.90
C LEU A 209 9.47 0.53 -14.67
N ALA A 210 10.19 -0.21 -15.53
CA ALA A 210 9.59 -1.25 -16.36
C ALA A 210 8.82 -2.30 -15.54
N ARG A 211 9.31 -2.65 -14.35
CA ARG A 211 8.64 -3.58 -13.43
C ARG A 211 7.29 -3.05 -12.91
N ASP A 212 7.20 -1.75 -12.64
CA ASP A 212 5.99 -1.10 -12.13
C ASP A 212 4.94 -1.02 -13.25
N ARG A 213 5.36 -0.86 -14.51
CA ARG A 213 4.47 -0.94 -15.68
C ARG A 213 4.01 -2.36 -15.98
N ALA A 214 4.86 -3.37 -15.74
CA ALA A 214 4.54 -4.77 -15.99
C ALA A 214 3.56 -5.36 -14.95
N HIS A 215 3.58 -4.84 -13.71
CA HIS A 215 2.78 -5.33 -12.59
C HIS A 215 1.88 -4.21 -12.00
N GLY A 216 1.16 -3.49 -12.85
CA GLY A 216 0.25 -2.41 -12.47
C GLY A 216 -1.06 -2.89 -11.85
N VAL A 217 -0.99 -3.74 -10.82
CA VAL A 217 -2.19 -4.15 -10.07
C VAL A 217 -2.54 -3.05 -9.06
N PRO A 218 -3.80 -2.57 -9.02
CA PRO A 218 -4.25 -1.62 -8.01
C PRO A 218 -4.00 -2.15 -6.60
N ASN A 219 -3.60 -1.28 -5.69
CA ASN A 219 -3.34 -1.70 -4.31
C ASN A 219 -4.63 -1.91 -3.51
N ASN A 220 -5.72 -1.19 -3.85
CA ASN A 220 -6.98 -1.23 -3.12
C ASN A 220 -8.19 -0.89 -4.02
N LEU A 221 -8.91 -1.91 -4.48
CA LEU A 221 -10.10 -1.72 -5.33
C LEU A 221 -11.29 -1.10 -4.60
N MET A 222 -11.38 -1.22 -3.27
CA MET A 222 -12.45 -0.56 -2.51
C MET A 222 -12.22 0.96 -2.47
N MET A 223 -10.97 1.39 -2.39
CA MET A 223 -10.61 2.80 -2.48
C MET A 223 -10.91 3.37 -3.87
N VAL A 224 -10.61 2.60 -4.93
CA VAL A 224 -11.03 2.90 -6.30
C VAL A 224 -12.55 3.06 -6.40
N ALA A 225 -13.31 2.12 -5.82
CA ALA A 225 -14.77 2.17 -5.83
C ALA A 225 -15.34 3.40 -5.11
N ALA A 226 -14.80 3.74 -3.94
CA ALA A 226 -15.20 4.92 -3.19
C ALA A 226 -14.91 6.21 -3.97
N GLY A 227 -13.71 6.34 -4.53
CA GLY A 227 -13.33 7.47 -5.38
C GLY A 227 -14.21 7.59 -6.61
N ALA A 228 -14.45 6.48 -7.32
CA ALA A 228 -15.34 6.43 -8.48
C ALA A 228 -16.78 6.85 -8.16
N GLY A 229 -17.33 6.40 -7.02
CA GLY A 229 -18.66 6.79 -6.57
C GLY A 229 -18.77 8.29 -6.25
N ILE A 230 -17.76 8.85 -5.58
CA ILE A 230 -17.70 10.30 -5.32
C ILE A 230 -17.61 11.08 -6.64
N LEU A 231 -16.83 10.61 -7.61
CA LEU A 231 -16.74 11.24 -8.93
C LEU A 231 -18.09 11.24 -9.66
N TRP A 232 -18.79 10.10 -9.68
CA TRP A 232 -20.09 10.02 -10.34
C TRP A 232 -21.09 11.00 -9.73
N ILE A 233 -21.31 10.93 -8.42
CA ILE A 233 -22.31 11.77 -7.76
C ILE A 233 -21.88 13.24 -7.75
N GLY A 234 -20.59 13.52 -7.56
CA GLY A 234 -20.04 14.87 -7.62
C GLY A 234 -20.24 15.52 -8.99
N TRP A 235 -20.27 14.72 -10.07
CA TRP A 235 -20.51 15.22 -11.43
C TRP A 235 -21.89 15.85 -11.61
N ASN A 236 -22.84 15.57 -10.71
CA ASN A 236 -24.12 16.27 -10.69
C ASN A 236 -23.94 17.77 -10.38
N GLY A 237 -22.98 18.12 -9.52
CA GLY A 237 -22.60 19.52 -9.27
C GLY A 237 -21.74 20.09 -10.39
N PHE A 238 -20.86 19.27 -10.97
CA PHE A 238 -20.03 19.62 -12.12
C PHE A 238 -20.89 20.07 -13.29
N ASN A 239 -21.74 19.19 -13.82
CA ASN A 239 -22.59 19.56 -14.96
C ASN A 239 -23.81 20.38 -14.53
N GLY A 240 -24.48 20.03 -13.44
CA GLY A 240 -25.71 20.74 -13.04
C GLY A 240 -25.49 22.17 -12.58
N GLY A 241 -24.24 22.58 -12.27
CA GLY A 241 -23.91 23.93 -11.83
C GLY A 241 -23.59 24.92 -12.95
N ASP A 242 -23.24 24.47 -14.17
CA ASP A 242 -22.61 25.35 -15.17
C ASP A 242 -23.55 26.32 -15.88
N MET A 243 -24.86 26.11 -15.77
CA MET A 243 -25.84 27.12 -16.22
C MET A 243 -26.16 28.17 -15.17
N TYR A 244 -25.54 28.09 -14.00
CA TYR A 244 -25.57 29.10 -12.94
C TYR A 244 -26.92 29.35 -12.25
N PHE A 245 -27.99 28.74 -12.73
CA PHE A 245 -29.35 28.90 -12.19
C PHE A 245 -29.95 27.54 -11.85
N ALA A 246 -30.71 27.47 -10.76
CA ALA A 246 -31.40 26.28 -10.30
C ALA A 246 -32.70 26.05 -11.09
N GLY A 247 -32.59 25.93 -12.42
CA GLY A 247 -33.70 25.85 -13.37
C GLY A 247 -33.82 24.50 -14.10
N ALA A 248 -34.73 24.44 -15.09
CA ALA A 248 -35.00 23.23 -15.86
C ALA A 248 -33.76 22.68 -16.59
N ASN A 249 -32.91 23.55 -17.15
CA ASN A 249 -31.71 23.12 -17.84
C ASN A 249 -30.71 22.42 -16.91
N ALA A 250 -30.51 22.94 -15.69
CA ALA A 250 -29.67 22.30 -14.67
C ALA A 250 -30.18 20.89 -14.33
N ALA A 251 -31.51 20.72 -14.19
CA ALA A 251 -32.10 19.41 -13.95
C ALA A 251 -31.90 18.44 -15.14
N THR A 252 -32.04 18.93 -16.37
CA THR A 252 -31.73 18.17 -17.60
C THR A 252 -30.27 17.73 -17.62
N ALA A 253 -29.34 18.63 -17.32
CA ALA A 253 -27.91 18.33 -17.31
C ALA A 253 -27.55 17.25 -16.28
N VAL A 254 -28.13 17.30 -15.07
CA VAL A 254 -27.95 16.25 -14.06
C VAL A 254 -28.46 14.90 -14.56
N LEU A 255 -29.66 14.85 -15.15
CA LEU A 255 -30.21 13.59 -15.66
C LEU A 255 -29.35 13.03 -16.80
N ASN A 256 -28.98 13.85 -17.77
CA ASN A 256 -28.14 13.46 -18.90
C ASN A 256 -26.77 12.96 -18.46
N THR A 257 -26.18 13.58 -17.43
CA THR A 257 -24.92 13.14 -16.83
C THR A 257 -24.99 11.69 -16.36
N ASN A 258 -26.05 11.36 -15.63
CA ASN A 258 -26.24 10.01 -15.09
C ASN A 258 -26.60 8.99 -16.17
N LEU A 259 -27.41 9.37 -17.17
CA LEU A 259 -27.74 8.51 -18.30
C LEU A 259 -26.51 8.14 -19.12
N ALA A 260 -25.67 9.12 -19.45
CA ALA A 260 -24.44 8.89 -20.20
C ALA A 260 -23.44 8.02 -19.42
N ALA A 261 -23.28 8.27 -18.12
CA ALA A 261 -22.41 7.46 -17.25
C ALA A 261 -22.86 6.00 -17.19
N ALA A 262 -24.16 5.76 -16.98
CA ALA A 262 -24.73 4.42 -16.92
C ALA A 262 -24.61 3.68 -18.27
N ALA A 263 -24.95 4.34 -19.38
CA ALA A 263 -24.82 3.77 -20.71
C ALA A 263 -23.36 3.42 -21.04
N ALA A 264 -22.42 4.31 -20.71
CA ALA A 264 -21.01 4.12 -20.96
C ALA A 264 -20.41 2.99 -20.13
N LEU A 265 -20.77 2.89 -18.84
CA LEU A 265 -20.37 1.80 -17.96
C LEU A 265 -20.83 0.45 -18.52
N LEU A 266 -22.13 0.33 -18.84
CA LEU A 266 -22.69 -0.93 -19.37
C LEU A 266 -22.09 -1.29 -20.73
N THR A 267 -21.85 -0.29 -21.58
CA THR A 267 -21.16 -0.48 -22.86
C THR A 267 -19.77 -1.08 -22.64
N TRP A 268 -18.99 -0.53 -21.70
CA TRP A 268 -17.65 -1.05 -21.43
C TRP A 268 -17.69 -2.48 -20.91
N VAL A 269 -18.63 -2.80 -20.00
CA VAL A 269 -18.82 -4.16 -19.49
C VAL A 269 -19.08 -5.14 -20.64
N VAL A 270 -19.98 -4.79 -21.56
CA VAL A 270 -20.28 -5.62 -22.73
C VAL A 270 -19.05 -5.78 -23.62
N LEU A 271 -18.30 -4.71 -23.88
CA LEU A 271 -17.09 -4.76 -24.70
C LEU A 271 -15.96 -5.60 -24.07
N ASP A 272 -15.76 -5.49 -22.76
CA ASP A 272 -14.82 -6.34 -22.02
C ASP A 272 -15.20 -7.82 -22.07
N MET A 273 -16.50 -8.14 -21.96
CA MET A 273 -17.02 -9.51 -22.05
C MET A 273 -16.91 -10.10 -23.46
N THR A 274 -17.09 -9.28 -24.49
CA THR A 274 -17.17 -9.75 -25.89
C THR A 274 -15.81 -9.70 -26.60
N PHE A 275 -15.08 -8.61 -26.45
CA PHE A 275 -13.85 -8.32 -27.20
C PHE A 275 -12.61 -8.15 -26.33
N GLY A 276 -12.78 -8.07 -25.00
CA GLY A 276 -11.68 -7.98 -24.05
C GLY A 276 -10.74 -9.19 -24.11
N PRO A 277 -9.43 -9.04 -23.83
CA PRO A 277 -8.48 -10.15 -23.89
C PRO A 277 -8.87 -11.31 -22.96
N GLN A 278 -9.43 -10.99 -21.80
CA GLN A 278 -9.89 -11.96 -20.81
C GLN A 278 -11.35 -12.37 -20.99
N ARG A 279 -12.12 -11.69 -21.87
CA ARG A 279 -13.57 -11.91 -22.09
C ARG A 279 -14.38 -12.01 -20.80
N LYS A 280 -14.13 -11.09 -19.86
CA LYS A 280 -14.75 -11.07 -18.52
C LYS A 280 -15.17 -9.65 -18.17
N PRO A 281 -16.27 -9.47 -17.41
CA PRO A 281 -16.64 -8.15 -16.90
C PRO A 281 -15.63 -7.73 -15.83
N THR A 282 -14.91 -6.62 -16.05
CA THR A 282 -13.92 -6.14 -15.08
C THR A 282 -14.42 -4.87 -14.40
N PHE A 283 -14.30 -4.80 -13.07
CA PHE A 283 -14.72 -3.62 -12.31
C PHE A 283 -13.95 -2.36 -12.73
N LEU A 284 -12.62 -2.47 -12.91
CA LEU A 284 -11.79 -1.36 -13.40
C LEU A 284 -12.19 -0.90 -14.80
N GLY A 285 -12.51 -1.84 -15.69
CA GLY A 285 -13.05 -1.51 -17.00
C GLY A 285 -14.36 -0.74 -16.89
N SER A 286 -15.30 -1.22 -16.07
CA SER A 286 -16.56 -0.52 -15.79
C SER A 286 -16.36 0.90 -15.27
N VAL A 287 -15.41 1.12 -14.36
CA VAL A 287 -15.06 2.45 -13.84
C VAL A 287 -14.48 3.34 -14.94
N ASN A 288 -13.61 2.82 -15.80
CA ASN A 288 -13.11 3.58 -16.96
C ASN A 288 -14.23 3.94 -17.94
N GLY A 289 -15.18 3.02 -18.18
CA GLY A 289 -16.37 3.29 -19.00
C GLY A 289 -17.27 4.36 -18.41
N MET A 290 -17.52 4.29 -17.10
CA MET A 290 -18.25 5.32 -16.36
C MET A 290 -17.59 6.70 -16.53
N ILE A 291 -16.28 6.80 -16.30
CA ILE A 291 -15.53 8.06 -16.45
C ILE A 291 -15.58 8.55 -17.90
N ALA A 292 -15.42 7.65 -18.89
CA ALA A 292 -15.53 8.01 -20.29
C ALA A 292 -16.91 8.64 -20.61
N GLY A 293 -18.00 8.05 -20.14
CA GLY A 293 -19.35 8.61 -20.31
C GLY A 293 -19.52 9.98 -19.66
N LEU A 294 -19.09 10.12 -18.41
CA LEU A 294 -19.14 11.37 -17.66
C LEU A 294 -18.35 12.49 -18.37
N VAL A 295 -17.13 12.18 -18.83
CA VAL A 295 -16.32 13.13 -19.60
C VAL A 295 -16.98 13.51 -20.93
N ALA A 296 -17.50 12.54 -21.67
CA ALA A 296 -18.03 12.81 -23.01
C ALA A 296 -19.34 13.60 -23.00
N ILE A 297 -20.17 13.46 -21.95
CA ILE A 297 -21.40 14.25 -21.82
C ILE A 297 -21.15 15.65 -21.28
N THR A 298 -20.03 15.88 -20.58
CA THR A 298 -19.64 17.17 -20.01
C THR A 298 -19.78 18.37 -20.97
N PRO A 299 -19.32 18.35 -22.23
CA PRO A 299 -19.50 19.49 -23.14
C PRO A 299 -20.94 19.70 -23.65
N GLY A 300 -21.87 18.76 -23.40
CA GLY A 300 -23.21 18.76 -23.97
C GLY A 300 -24.36 18.50 -22.99
N ALA A 301 -24.08 18.42 -21.68
CA ALA A 301 -25.03 17.88 -20.70
C ALA A 301 -26.38 18.61 -20.69
N GLY A 302 -26.40 19.95 -20.82
CA GLY A 302 -27.62 20.74 -20.98
C GLY A 302 -27.84 21.30 -22.38
N TYR A 303 -27.24 20.70 -23.41
CA TYR A 303 -27.42 21.08 -24.82
C TYR A 303 -28.06 19.98 -25.67
N CYS A 304 -28.05 18.72 -25.24
CA CYS A 304 -28.73 17.62 -25.90
C CYS A 304 -29.85 17.02 -25.03
N ASP A 305 -30.74 16.25 -25.64
CA ASP A 305 -31.79 15.51 -24.92
C ASP A 305 -31.26 14.20 -24.32
N GLY A 306 -32.14 13.46 -23.63
CA GLY A 306 -31.77 12.18 -23.00
C GLY A 306 -31.36 11.09 -24.00
N VAL A 307 -31.83 11.13 -25.25
CA VAL A 307 -31.41 10.19 -26.30
C VAL A 307 -29.99 10.53 -26.73
N GLY A 308 -29.69 11.81 -26.96
CA GLY A 308 -28.34 12.32 -27.22
C GLY A 308 -27.36 11.93 -26.10
N ALA A 309 -27.78 12.00 -24.84
CA ALA A 309 -26.97 11.60 -23.69
C ALA A 309 -26.65 10.09 -23.68
N LEU A 310 -27.65 9.23 -23.91
CA LEU A 310 -27.46 7.77 -24.00
C LEU A 310 -26.50 7.39 -25.14
N LEU A 311 -26.70 7.98 -26.32
CA LEU A 311 -25.84 7.74 -27.48
C LEU A 311 -24.43 8.25 -27.24
N THR A 312 -24.27 9.39 -26.59
CA THR A 312 -22.96 9.94 -26.22
C THR A 312 -22.20 8.96 -25.31
N GLY A 313 -22.86 8.42 -24.27
CA GLY A 313 -22.26 7.43 -23.39
C GLY A 313 -21.83 6.14 -24.14
N LEU A 314 -22.71 5.61 -24.98
CA LEU A 314 -22.45 4.41 -25.80
C LEU A 314 -21.25 4.63 -26.74
N ILE A 315 -21.27 5.70 -27.53
CA ILE A 315 -20.24 5.98 -28.53
C ILE A 315 -18.91 6.27 -27.86
N ALA A 316 -18.89 7.14 -26.85
CA ALA A 316 -17.66 7.51 -26.16
C ALA A 316 -17.00 6.30 -25.49
N SER A 317 -17.77 5.48 -24.76
CA SER A 317 -17.24 4.27 -24.12
C SER A 317 -16.62 3.31 -25.15
N ALA A 318 -17.29 3.10 -26.29
CA ALA A 318 -16.76 2.25 -27.36
C ALA A 318 -15.46 2.81 -27.97
N VAL A 319 -15.42 4.11 -28.26
CA VAL A 319 -14.22 4.76 -28.83
C VAL A 319 -13.07 4.76 -27.83
N VAL A 320 -13.32 5.07 -26.56
CA VAL A 320 -12.29 5.06 -25.52
C VAL A 320 -11.81 3.64 -25.24
N TRP A 321 -12.69 2.64 -25.25
CA TRP A 321 -12.32 1.23 -25.13
C TRP A 321 -11.39 0.81 -26.29
N LEU A 322 -11.71 1.19 -27.52
CA LEU A 322 -10.85 0.94 -28.70
C LEU A 322 -9.53 1.69 -28.59
N SER A 323 -9.55 2.93 -28.13
CA SER A 323 -8.35 3.72 -27.91
C SER A 323 -7.43 3.04 -26.89
N TRP A 324 -7.99 2.62 -25.76
CA TRP A 324 -7.23 1.96 -24.70
C TRP A 324 -6.68 0.60 -25.12
N ASN A 325 -7.45 -0.21 -25.84
CA ASN A 325 -7.07 -1.58 -26.16
C ASN A 325 -6.30 -1.72 -27.48
N LYS A 326 -6.45 -0.78 -28.41
CA LYS A 326 -5.87 -0.84 -29.77
C LYS A 326 -4.92 0.33 -30.02
N LEU A 327 -5.36 1.57 -29.86
CA LEU A 327 -4.55 2.76 -30.18
C LEU A 327 -3.28 2.82 -29.31
N SER A 328 -3.40 2.49 -28.02
CA SER A 328 -2.28 2.42 -27.07
C SER A 328 -1.13 1.50 -27.52
N ARG A 329 -1.41 0.52 -28.40
CA ARG A 329 -0.42 -0.44 -28.89
C ARG A 329 0.39 0.08 -30.08
N LEU A 330 -0.05 1.18 -30.71
CA LEU A 330 0.68 1.77 -31.82
C LEU A 330 2.02 2.37 -31.35
N PRO A 331 3.05 2.41 -32.22
CA PRO A 331 4.40 2.81 -31.82
C PRO A 331 4.51 4.19 -31.15
N LEU A 332 3.69 5.15 -31.59
CA LEU A 332 3.66 6.51 -31.03
C LEU A 332 3.18 6.49 -29.57
N PHE A 333 2.03 5.86 -29.30
CA PHE A 333 1.40 5.83 -27.97
C PHE A 333 2.12 4.87 -27.02
N ARG A 334 2.64 3.75 -27.52
CA ARG A 334 3.35 2.75 -26.70
C ARG A 334 4.63 3.29 -26.04
N ARG A 335 5.22 4.36 -26.60
CA ARG A 335 6.43 5.00 -26.06
C ARG A 335 6.14 5.94 -24.89
N VAL A 336 4.90 6.40 -24.75
CA VAL A 336 4.49 7.33 -23.70
C VAL A 336 3.81 6.54 -22.59
N ASP A 337 4.41 6.57 -21.40
CA ASP A 337 3.84 5.93 -20.21
C ASP A 337 2.87 6.89 -19.51
N ASP A 338 1.68 7.01 -20.07
CA ASP A 338 0.54 7.68 -19.44
C ASP A 338 0.00 6.80 -18.29
N ALA A 339 0.35 7.15 -17.07
CA ALA A 339 0.38 6.19 -15.96
C ALA A 339 -0.98 5.54 -15.63
N LEU A 340 -2.05 6.32 -15.69
CA LEU A 340 -3.44 5.90 -15.47
C LEU A 340 -4.32 6.06 -16.72
N GLY A 341 -3.72 6.34 -17.90
CA GLY A 341 -4.44 6.46 -19.16
C GLY A 341 -5.35 7.69 -19.29
N VAL A 342 -4.97 8.82 -18.69
CA VAL A 342 -5.72 10.10 -18.71
C VAL A 342 -5.92 10.60 -20.14
N PHE A 343 -4.95 10.36 -21.04
CA PHE A 343 -5.09 10.67 -22.46
C PHE A 343 -6.32 9.99 -23.07
N HIS A 344 -6.61 8.75 -22.67
CA HIS A 344 -7.76 8.00 -23.20
C HIS A 344 -9.06 8.40 -22.50
N THR A 345 -9.10 8.35 -21.17
CA THR A 345 -10.33 8.58 -20.40
C THR A 345 -10.78 10.04 -20.40
N HIS A 346 -9.85 10.99 -20.52
CA HIS A 346 -10.14 12.42 -20.56
C HIS A 346 -9.86 13.06 -21.92
N GLY A 347 -8.67 12.83 -22.50
CA GLY A 347 -8.30 13.45 -23.78
C GLY A 347 -9.18 13.02 -24.95
N VAL A 348 -9.18 11.72 -25.25
CA VAL A 348 -10.00 11.13 -26.33
C VAL A 348 -11.49 11.28 -26.02
N SER A 349 -11.89 11.03 -24.77
CA SER A 349 -13.30 11.17 -24.39
C SER A 349 -13.82 12.60 -24.50
N GLY A 350 -13.05 13.60 -24.07
CA GLY A 350 -13.41 15.02 -24.17
C GLY A 350 -13.47 15.48 -25.62
N LEU A 351 -12.54 15.02 -26.47
CA LEU A 351 -12.60 15.26 -27.92
C LEU A 351 -13.88 14.67 -28.53
N VAL A 352 -14.17 13.40 -28.25
CA VAL A 352 -15.36 12.71 -28.76
C VAL A 352 -16.63 13.42 -28.29
N GLY A 353 -16.75 13.72 -27.00
CA GLY A 353 -17.90 14.43 -26.44
C GLY A 353 -18.14 15.78 -27.10
N GLY A 354 -17.09 16.59 -27.24
CA GLY A 354 -17.20 17.91 -27.86
C GLY A 354 -17.55 17.83 -29.35
N MET A 355 -17.09 16.81 -30.07
CA MET A 355 -17.50 16.58 -31.46
C MET A 355 -18.95 16.07 -31.55
N LEU A 356 -19.36 15.18 -30.65
CA LEU A 356 -20.73 14.65 -30.60
C LEU A 356 -21.75 15.73 -30.28
N ILE A 357 -21.44 16.72 -29.43
CA ILE A 357 -22.38 17.84 -29.23
C ILE A 357 -22.53 18.71 -30.48
N GLY A 358 -21.48 18.80 -31.31
CA GLY A 358 -21.60 19.40 -32.65
C GLY A 358 -22.58 18.67 -33.58
N LEU A 359 -22.95 17.42 -33.26
CA LEU A 359 -24.01 16.67 -33.92
C LEU A 359 -25.36 16.79 -33.21
N PHE A 360 -25.36 16.59 -31.89
CA PHE A 360 -26.56 16.34 -31.07
C PHE A 360 -27.13 17.57 -30.36
N ALA A 361 -26.52 18.76 -30.44
CA ALA A 361 -27.10 19.94 -29.82
C ALA A 361 -28.51 20.19 -30.37
N ASP A 362 -29.51 20.17 -29.48
CA ASP A 362 -30.92 20.19 -29.83
C ASP A 362 -31.52 21.55 -29.43
N PRO A 363 -32.02 22.36 -30.38
CA PRO A 363 -32.55 23.68 -30.08
C PRO A 363 -33.83 23.64 -29.23
N ARG A 364 -34.43 22.47 -29.00
CA ARG A 364 -35.56 22.27 -28.08
C ARG A 364 -35.11 22.18 -26.61
N VAL A 365 -33.82 21.95 -26.37
CA VAL A 365 -33.23 22.01 -25.04
C VAL A 365 -32.87 23.46 -24.75
N ILE A 366 -33.81 24.18 -24.15
CA ILE A 366 -33.66 25.60 -23.83
C ILE A 366 -32.67 25.78 -22.67
N VAL A 367 -31.72 26.70 -22.87
CA VAL A 367 -30.71 27.06 -21.88
C VAL A 367 -31.24 28.19 -21.00
N TYR A 368 -31.68 29.27 -21.63
CA TYR A 368 -32.31 30.41 -20.96
C TYR A 368 -33.60 30.79 -21.66
N LEU A 369 -34.66 31.01 -20.87
CA LEU A 369 -35.94 31.49 -21.39
C LEU A 369 -35.84 32.98 -21.71
N GLY A 370 -36.31 33.35 -22.90
CA GLY A 370 -36.46 34.73 -23.30
C GLY A 370 -37.54 35.43 -22.46
N ALA A 371 -37.26 36.64 -22.01
CA ALA A 371 -38.21 37.48 -21.28
C ALA A 371 -38.42 38.81 -22.02
N GLY A 372 -39.60 39.41 -21.88
CA GLY A 372 -39.88 40.74 -22.45
C GLY A 372 -39.82 40.81 -23.98
N GLY A 373 -40.06 39.69 -24.67
CA GLY A 373 -39.99 39.61 -26.14
C GLY A 373 -38.63 39.20 -26.72
N ALA A 374 -37.64 38.90 -25.87
CA ALA A 374 -36.40 38.25 -26.31
C ALA A 374 -36.64 36.78 -26.71
N GLU A 375 -35.82 36.26 -27.62
CA GLU A 375 -35.82 34.85 -28.00
C GLU A 375 -35.21 33.98 -26.90
N ASP A 376 -35.61 32.70 -26.86
CA ASP A 376 -34.98 31.71 -26.01
C ASP A 376 -33.53 31.46 -26.47
N VAL A 377 -32.62 31.26 -25.51
CA VAL A 377 -31.25 30.86 -25.81
C VAL A 377 -31.22 29.34 -25.91
N SER A 378 -30.92 28.82 -27.10
CA SER A 378 -30.66 27.41 -27.35
C SER A 378 -29.64 27.26 -28.49
N PHE A 379 -29.16 26.03 -28.69
CA PHE A 379 -28.12 25.73 -29.67
C PHE A 379 -28.50 24.54 -30.54
N SER A 380 -28.04 24.54 -31.79
CA SER A 380 -28.31 23.48 -32.75
C SER A 380 -27.02 22.88 -33.30
N GLY A 381 -27.00 21.55 -33.42
CA GLY A 381 -25.94 20.77 -34.05
C GLY A 381 -26.30 20.38 -35.48
N LEU A 382 -25.45 19.56 -36.10
CA LEU A 382 -25.63 19.10 -37.48
C LEU A 382 -27.00 18.43 -37.71
N PHE A 383 -27.45 17.57 -36.79
CA PHE A 383 -28.72 16.85 -36.95
C PHE A 383 -29.95 17.75 -36.79
N HIS A 384 -29.75 18.97 -36.28
CA HIS A 384 -30.77 20.00 -36.14
C HIS A 384 -30.55 21.17 -37.11
N GLY A 385 -29.78 20.97 -38.19
CA GLY A 385 -29.65 21.91 -39.30
C GLY A 385 -28.47 22.88 -39.23
N ASN A 386 -27.55 22.75 -38.26
CA ASN A 386 -26.38 23.61 -38.13
C ASN A 386 -25.06 22.84 -38.35
N PRO A 387 -24.61 22.65 -39.61
CA PRO A 387 -23.34 21.98 -39.91
C PRO A 387 -22.13 22.78 -39.44
N ARG A 388 -22.26 24.10 -39.29
CA ARG A 388 -21.17 24.99 -38.86
C ARG A 388 -20.73 24.70 -37.43
N GLN A 389 -21.63 24.14 -36.62
CA GLN A 389 -21.31 23.74 -35.25
C GLN A 389 -20.09 22.82 -35.18
N LEU A 390 -20.01 21.80 -36.03
CA LEU A 390 -18.86 20.89 -36.07
C LEU A 390 -17.54 21.59 -36.39
N VAL A 391 -17.57 22.62 -37.24
CA VAL A 391 -16.38 23.40 -37.60
C VAL A 391 -15.88 24.17 -36.38
N TRP A 392 -16.78 24.77 -35.60
CA TRP A 392 -16.43 25.46 -34.37
C TRP A 392 -15.92 24.51 -33.29
N GLN A 393 -16.58 23.36 -33.10
CA GLN A 393 -16.11 22.31 -32.18
C GLN A 393 -14.70 21.84 -32.55
N ALA A 394 -14.46 21.52 -33.82
CA ALA A 394 -13.15 21.06 -34.30
C ALA A 394 -12.07 22.13 -34.16
N GLY A 395 -12.38 23.39 -34.46
CA GLY A 395 -11.46 24.51 -34.31
C GLY A 395 -11.09 24.78 -32.85
N ALA A 396 -12.08 24.76 -31.95
CA ALA A 396 -11.86 24.86 -30.52
C ALA A 396 -10.99 23.70 -30.01
N ALA A 397 -11.34 22.45 -30.33
CA ALA A 397 -10.57 21.28 -29.94
C ALA A 397 -9.11 21.35 -30.44
N ALA A 398 -8.89 21.72 -31.69
CA ALA A 398 -7.55 21.87 -32.27
C ALA A 398 -6.75 22.97 -31.55
N THR A 399 -7.39 24.08 -31.19
CA THR A 399 -6.76 25.17 -30.42
C THR A 399 -6.32 24.68 -29.06
N ILE A 400 -7.19 24.00 -28.31
CA ILE A 400 -6.89 23.47 -26.99
C ILE A 400 -5.75 22.45 -27.07
N ILE A 401 -5.81 21.50 -28.02
CA ILE A 401 -4.75 20.50 -28.20
C ILE A 401 -3.40 21.19 -28.48
N ALA A 402 -3.37 22.14 -29.41
CA ALA A 402 -2.13 22.80 -29.81
C ALA A 402 -1.57 23.68 -28.70
N TRP A 403 -2.40 24.50 -28.06
CA TRP A 403 -2.00 25.41 -26.99
C TRP A 403 -1.50 24.64 -25.77
N ASP A 404 -2.26 23.65 -25.31
CA ASP A 404 -1.92 22.92 -24.10
C ASP A 404 -0.71 22.02 -24.27
N ALA A 405 -0.55 21.42 -25.45
CA ALA A 405 0.67 20.70 -25.79
C ALA A 405 1.89 21.62 -25.78
N LEU A 406 1.77 22.81 -26.39
CA LEU A 406 2.85 23.79 -26.46
C LEU A 406 3.21 24.32 -25.06
N VAL A 407 2.23 24.81 -24.30
CA VAL A 407 2.44 25.39 -22.97
C VAL A 407 3.02 24.36 -22.02
N THR A 408 2.46 23.14 -22.00
CA THR A 408 2.99 22.05 -21.16
C THR A 408 4.43 21.72 -21.51
N PHE A 409 4.75 21.59 -22.80
CA PHE A 409 6.11 21.33 -23.25
C PHE A 409 7.07 22.45 -22.83
N VAL A 410 6.71 23.71 -23.06
CA VAL A 410 7.54 24.88 -22.73
C VAL A 410 7.78 24.98 -21.23
N ILE A 411 6.75 24.86 -20.40
CA ILE A 411 6.88 24.91 -18.94
C ILE A 411 7.83 23.81 -18.45
N LEU A 412 7.61 22.57 -18.88
CA LEU A 412 8.44 21.45 -18.43
C LEU A 412 9.88 21.59 -18.92
N LYS A 413 10.11 22.03 -20.16
CA LYS A 413 11.47 22.28 -20.65
C LYS A 413 12.16 23.38 -19.86
N ALA A 414 11.45 24.48 -19.57
CA ALA A 414 12.00 25.57 -18.75
C ALA A 414 12.35 25.10 -17.33
N LEU A 415 11.42 24.41 -16.65
CA LEU A 415 11.69 23.84 -15.32
C LEU A 415 12.85 22.85 -15.35
N GLY A 416 12.94 22.03 -16.40
CA GLY A 416 14.02 21.06 -16.60
C GLY A 416 15.42 21.66 -16.77
N LEU A 417 15.53 22.97 -17.04
CA LEU A 417 16.82 23.68 -17.05
C LEU A 417 17.37 23.94 -15.64
N PHE A 418 16.49 23.99 -14.63
CA PHE A 418 16.84 24.40 -13.27
C PHE A 418 16.69 23.28 -12.23
N MET A 419 15.91 22.24 -12.53
CA MET A 419 15.69 21.12 -11.61
C MET A 419 15.37 19.81 -12.33
N SER A 420 15.50 18.70 -11.60
CA SER A 420 15.02 17.42 -12.09
C SER A 420 13.48 17.36 -12.06
N LEU A 421 12.90 17.04 -13.22
CA LEU A 421 11.46 16.80 -13.36
C LEU A 421 11.05 15.42 -12.85
N ARG A 422 12.00 14.48 -12.75
CA ARG A 422 11.78 13.07 -12.39
C ARG A 422 12.46 12.74 -11.07
N VAL A 423 11.82 11.89 -10.26
CA VAL A 423 12.41 11.30 -9.06
C VAL A 423 13.65 10.47 -9.45
N PRO A 424 14.77 10.55 -8.69
CA PRO A 424 15.98 9.78 -8.95
C PRO A 424 15.72 8.27 -9.05
N GLU A 425 16.46 7.55 -9.90
CA GLU A 425 16.20 6.13 -10.15
C GLU A 425 16.36 5.27 -8.89
N GLU A 426 17.30 5.61 -8.00
CA GLU A 426 17.49 4.96 -6.71
C GLU A 426 16.33 5.13 -5.73
N ALA A 427 15.53 6.20 -5.87
CA ALA A 427 14.40 6.49 -4.99
C ALA A 427 13.07 5.90 -5.49
N LEU A 428 12.94 5.63 -6.80
CA LEU A 428 11.74 5.02 -7.40
C LEU A 428 11.33 3.66 -6.79
N PRO A 429 12.25 2.78 -6.32
CA PRO A 429 11.91 1.58 -5.57
C PRO A 429 11.17 1.86 -4.26
N SER A 430 11.64 2.83 -3.48
CA SER A 430 11.14 3.14 -2.13
C SER A 430 9.89 4.02 -2.15
N GLY A 431 9.73 4.86 -3.18
CA GLY A 431 8.54 5.69 -3.36
C GLY A 431 8.33 6.68 -2.22
N ASP A 432 7.17 6.63 -1.57
CA ASP A 432 6.72 7.55 -0.52
C ASP A 432 7.75 7.70 0.60
N LEU A 433 8.37 6.62 1.07
CA LEU A 433 9.43 6.70 2.10
C LEU A 433 10.63 7.53 1.66
N ALA A 434 11.04 7.44 0.40
CA ALA A 434 12.20 8.21 -0.10
C ALA A 434 11.86 9.67 -0.42
N VAL A 435 10.58 10.00 -0.64
CA VAL A 435 10.16 11.36 -1.02
C VAL A 435 9.64 12.13 0.19
N HIS A 436 8.90 11.47 1.07
CA HIS A 436 8.12 12.08 2.15
C HIS A 436 8.43 11.52 3.54
N ASP A 437 9.23 10.44 3.65
CA ASP A 437 9.48 9.73 4.90
C ASP A 437 8.18 9.20 5.57
N GLU A 438 7.20 8.85 4.72
CA GLU A 438 5.88 8.37 5.13
C GLU A 438 5.51 7.07 4.39
N GLU A 439 4.66 6.26 5.00
CA GLU A 439 4.07 5.08 4.37
C GLU A 439 2.54 5.09 4.58
N ALA A 440 1.79 4.82 3.52
CA ALA A 440 0.32 4.86 3.58
C ALA A 440 -0.31 3.76 4.45
N TYR A 441 0.38 2.62 4.58
CA TYR A 441 -0.07 1.46 5.35
C TYR A 441 1.04 1.02 6.31
N PRO A 442 1.34 1.80 7.35
CA PRO A 442 2.42 1.48 8.28
C PRO A 442 2.11 0.17 9.01
N THR A 443 3.13 -0.66 9.19
CA THR A 443 3.02 -1.87 10.02
C THR A 443 2.85 -1.48 11.50
N GLU A 444 2.24 -2.35 12.32
CA GLU A 444 2.06 -2.09 13.77
C GLU A 444 3.37 -1.71 14.47
N THR A 445 4.50 -2.22 13.95
CA THR A 445 5.85 -1.91 14.41
C THR A 445 6.22 -0.44 14.18
N MET A 446 5.95 0.10 12.98
CA MET A 446 6.22 1.50 12.65
C MET A 446 5.31 2.46 13.44
N VAL A 447 4.05 2.06 13.68
CA VAL A 447 3.13 2.83 14.54
C VAL A 447 3.65 2.88 15.97
N ALA A 448 4.19 1.78 16.49
CA ALA A 448 4.81 1.73 17.82
C ALA A 448 6.09 2.57 17.92
N GLU A 449 6.89 2.66 16.85
CA GLU A 449 8.08 3.52 16.78
C GLU A 449 7.73 5.01 16.68
N ALA A 450 6.76 5.37 15.84
CA ALA A 450 6.23 6.74 15.75
C ALA A 450 5.57 7.19 17.08
N ALA A 451 4.89 6.29 17.78
CA ALA A 451 4.33 6.54 19.10
C ALA A 451 5.40 6.71 20.20
N ARG A 452 6.57 6.08 20.05
CA ARG A 452 7.73 6.32 20.94
C ARG A 452 8.41 7.67 20.63
N SER A 453 8.52 8.02 19.35
CA SER A 453 9.06 9.31 18.88
C SER A 453 8.24 10.50 19.39
N THR A 454 6.92 10.46 19.22
CA THR A 454 5.98 11.52 19.66
C THR A 454 5.87 11.68 21.18
N ARG A 455 6.19 10.64 21.97
CA ARG A 455 6.28 10.74 23.44
C ARG A 455 7.58 11.37 23.94
N SER A 456 8.61 11.52 23.10
CA SER A 456 9.93 12.03 23.50
C SER A 456 10.11 13.53 23.29
N GLY A 457 9.03 14.31 23.13
CA GLY A 457 9.04 15.76 22.88
C GLY A 457 9.66 16.66 23.96
N ALA A 458 10.45 16.12 24.89
CA ALA A 458 11.29 16.88 25.81
C ALA A 458 12.74 16.41 25.69
N ALA A 459 13.51 17.17 24.92
CA ALA A 459 14.98 17.30 24.94
C ALA A 459 15.81 16.02 25.14
N ALA A 460 16.31 15.47 24.04
CA ALA A 460 17.66 14.90 24.00
C ALA A 460 18.25 15.09 22.60
N VAL A 461 19.46 15.67 22.57
CA VAL A 461 20.36 15.70 21.41
C VAL A 461 20.42 14.28 20.81
N PRO A 462 20.36 14.11 19.48
CA PRO A 462 20.47 12.78 18.89
C PRO A 462 21.86 12.23 19.22
N ALA A 463 21.92 11.23 20.10
CA ALA A 463 23.01 10.28 20.05
C ALA A 463 22.90 9.59 18.69
N GLU A 464 24.02 9.53 17.97
CA GLU A 464 24.13 8.78 16.72
C GLU A 464 23.43 7.41 16.86
N PRO A 465 22.78 6.90 15.80
CA PRO A 465 22.26 5.54 15.85
C PRO A 465 23.45 4.62 16.11
N HIS A 466 23.53 4.07 17.32
CA HIS A 466 24.46 2.99 17.62
C HIS A 466 24.21 1.92 16.57
N HIS A 467 25.16 1.78 15.66
CA HIS A 467 25.14 0.74 14.64
C HIS A 467 24.89 -0.60 15.35
N THR A 468 23.73 -1.17 15.06
CA THR A 468 23.33 -2.52 15.50
C THR A 468 24.48 -3.47 15.24
N GLY A 469 24.97 -4.15 16.28
CA GLY A 469 26.16 -5.01 16.19
C GLY A 469 26.05 -6.14 15.16
N VAL A 470 24.84 -6.47 14.68
CA VAL A 470 24.61 -7.53 13.68
C VAL A 470 24.50 -6.96 12.27
N ARG A 471 25.48 -7.27 11.40
CA ARG A 471 25.46 -6.95 9.96
C ARG A 471 25.14 -8.20 9.15
N VAL A 472 24.11 -8.12 8.30
CA VAL A 472 23.77 -9.17 7.33
C VAL A 472 24.20 -8.70 5.94
N ARG A 473 24.83 -9.57 5.15
CA ARG A 473 25.21 -9.28 3.75
C ARG A 473 25.00 -10.51 2.87
N LEU A 474 24.27 -10.36 1.77
CA LEU A 474 24.20 -11.40 0.75
C LEU A 474 25.51 -11.45 -0.04
N ALA A 475 26.11 -12.64 -0.17
CA ALA A 475 27.31 -12.90 -0.95
C ALA A 475 27.06 -14.02 -1.97
N ARG A 476 27.64 -13.90 -3.18
CA ARG A 476 27.69 -15.01 -4.13
C ARG A 476 28.66 -16.07 -3.64
N ASN A 477 28.30 -17.34 -3.85
CA ASN A 477 29.25 -18.43 -3.61
C ASN A 477 30.21 -18.54 -4.81
N PRO A 478 31.53 -18.32 -4.64
CA PRO A 478 32.49 -18.48 -5.73
C PRO A 478 32.60 -19.92 -6.25
N GLU A 479 32.14 -20.92 -5.49
CA GLU A 479 32.11 -22.33 -5.91
C GLU A 479 30.77 -22.76 -6.53
N SER A 480 29.85 -21.84 -6.85
CA SER A 480 28.48 -22.12 -7.33
C SER A 480 28.39 -22.92 -8.65
N GLY A 481 29.51 -23.25 -9.29
CA GLY A 481 29.59 -24.11 -10.48
C GLY A 481 29.60 -25.61 -10.16
N ARG A 482 29.71 -26.02 -8.89
CA ARG A 482 29.64 -27.43 -8.48
C ARG A 482 28.17 -27.87 -8.33
N PRO A 483 27.81 -29.13 -8.68
CA PRO A 483 26.43 -29.62 -8.68
C PRO A 483 25.65 -29.44 -7.37
N ASP A 484 26.34 -29.35 -6.23
CA ASP A 484 25.74 -29.28 -4.88
C ASP A 484 26.04 -28.00 -4.11
N ALA A 485 26.76 -27.04 -4.72
CA ALA A 485 27.14 -25.79 -4.04
C ALA A 485 25.99 -24.76 -4.09
N PRO A 486 25.57 -24.18 -2.95
CA PRO A 486 24.51 -23.17 -2.93
C PRO A 486 24.98 -21.91 -3.69
N PRO A 487 24.12 -21.27 -4.51
CA PRO A 487 24.54 -20.12 -5.33
C PRO A 487 24.83 -18.85 -4.52
N TYR A 488 24.26 -18.71 -3.33
CA TYR A 488 24.47 -17.57 -2.45
C TYR A 488 24.59 -17.99 -0.98
N PHE A 489 25.17 -17.12 -0.17
CA PHE A 489 25.11 -17.19 1.29
C PHE A 489 24.72 -15.84 1.88
N PHE A 490 24.01 -15.83 3.01
CA PHE A 490 24.02 -14.66 3.89
C PHE A 490 25.23 -14.74 4.82
N VAL A 491 26.03 -13.68 4.84
CA VAL A 491 27.08 -13.46 5.81
C VAL A 491 26.48 -12.65 6.95
N VAL A 492 26.44 -13.23 8.15
CA VAL A 492 25.96 -12.57 9.38
C VAL A 492 27.16 -12.32 10.27
N GLU A 493 27.50 -11.06 10.50
CA GLU A 493 28.57 -10.62 11.39
C GLU A 493 27.95 -10.07 12.66
N ALA A 494 28.31 -10.61 13.83
CA ALA A 494 27.97 -10.06 15.14
C ALA A 494 29.24 -9.94 16.00
N PRO A 495 29.26 -9.17 17.10
CA PRO A 495 30.43 -9.08 17.96
C PRO A 495 30.76 -10.46 18.56
N GLY A 496 31.91 -11.01 18.16
CA GLY A 496 32.40 -12.33 18.60
C GLY A 496 31.90 -13.53 17.80
N SER A 497 31.06 -13.35 16.76
CA SER A 497 30.61 -14.47 15.91
C SER A 497 30.41 -14.10 14.44
N HIS A 498 30.62 -15.07 13.56
CA HIS A 498 30.44 -14.90 12.12
C HIS A 498 29.81 -16.17 11.54
N ALA A 499 28.62 -16.05 10.96
CA ALA A 499 27.87 -17.16 10.39
C ALA A 499 27.63 -17.03 8.88
N ARG A 500 27.55 -18.16 8.18
CA ARG A 500 27.20 -18.23 6.75
C ARG A 500 25.97 -19.10 6.54
N LEU A 501 24.87 -18.49 6.12
CA LEU A 501 23.61 -19.19 5.86
C LEU A 501 23.48 -19.53 4.37
N PRO A 502 23.44 -20.81 3.96
CA PRO A 502 23.33 -21.21 2.56
C PRO A 502 21.95 -20.89 1.98
N VAL A 503 21.94 -20.17 0.86
CA VAL A 503 20.72 -19.88 0.11
C VAL A 503 20.64 -20.83 -1.08
N ARG A 504 19.69 -21.74 -1.04
CA ARG A 504 19.41 -22.67 -2.14
C ARG A 504 18.35 -22.08 -3.07
N ARG A 505 18.53 -22.30 -4.37
CA ARG A 505 17.56 -21.95 -5.40
C ARG A 505 16.86 -23.23 -5.84
N GLN A 506 15.54 -23.25 -5.77
CA GLN A 506 14.71 -24.32 -6.29
C GLN A 506 13.90 -23.80 -7.49
N VAL A 507 13.89 -24.58 -8.58
CA VAL A 507 13.08 -24.31 -9.77
C VAL A 507 12.09 -25.46 -9.90
N THR A 508 10.79 -25.17 -9.83
CA THR A 508 9.75 -26.20 -9.93
C THR A 508 9.67 -26.73 -11.37
N PRO A 509 9.88 -28.04 -11.62
CA PRO A 509 9.74 -28.62 -12.96
C PRO A 509 8.28 -28.60 -13.41
N GLY A 510 8.00 -28.20 -14.65
CA GLY A 510 6.66 -28.29 -15.26
C GLY A 510 5.79 -27.03 -15.18
N ASP A 511 6.24 -25.97 -14.49
CA ASP A 511 5.56 -24.68 -14.51
C ASP A 511 6.11 -23.80 -15.64
N SER A 512 5.25 -23.43 -16.59
CA SER A 512 5.58 -22.58 -17.75
C SER A 512 6.19 -21.21 -17.37
N TYR A 513 6.07 -20.78 -16.12
CA TYR A 513 6.57 -19.50 -15.62
C TYR A 513 7.91 -19.55 -14.86
N ARG A 514 8.59 -20.71 -14.78
CA ARG A 514 9.88 -20.88 -14.06
C ARG A 514 9.92 -20.09 -12.74
N LYS A 515 8.96 -20.34 -11.83
CA LYS A 515 8.92 -19.67 -10.53
C LYS A 515 10.15 -20.07 -9.72
N GLU A 516 11.08 -19.13 -9.52
CA GLU A 516 12.27 -19.34 -8.70
C GLU A 516 11.90 -19.13 -7.23
N ILE A 517 12.18 -20.13 -6.39
CA ILE A 517 12.05 -20.01 -4.94
C ILE A 517 13.46 -20.04 -4.35
N TYR A 518 13.77 -19.02 -3.57
CA TYR A 518 14.99 -18.93 -2.79
C TYR A 518 14.66 -19.32 -1.36
N ARG A 519 15.45 -20.24 -0.81
CA ARG A 519 15.25 -20.72 0.55
C ARG A 519 16.56 -20.72 1.33
N THR A 520 16.47 -20.41 2.61
CA THR A 520 17.55 -20.60 3.59
C THR A 520 16.96 -21.24 4.83
N GLU A 521 17.77 -21.95 5.60
CA GLU A 521 17.40 -22.37 6.94
C GLU A 521 17.96 -21.35 7.94
N LEU A 522 17.15 -20.98 8.94
CA LEU A 522 17.53 -20.08 10.02
C LEU A 522 16.82 -20.55 11.30
N LEU A 523 17.58 -20.80 12.39
CA LEU A 523 17.04 -21.28 13.66
C LEU A 523 16.14 -22.53 13.54
N GLY A 524 16.50 -23.44 12.63
CA GLY A 524 15.76 -24.68 12.38
C GLY A 524 14.43 -24.49 11.64
N GLN A 525 14.21 -23.32 11.03
CA GLN A 525 13.07 -23.06 10.13
C GLN A 525 13.54 -22.80 8.71
N VAL A 526 12.79 -23.35 7.75
CA VAL A 526 12.98 -23.05 6.33
C VAL A 526 12.27 -21.73 6.01
N VAL A 527 13.04 -20.70 5.67
CA VAL A 527 12.55 -19.40 5.21
C VAL A 527 12.60 -19.38 3.68
N GLU A 528 11.45 -19.28 3.03
CA GLU A 528 11.33 -19.29 1.56
C GLU A 528 10.72 -17.99 1.02
N ARG A 529 11.29 -17.44 -0.05
CA ARG A 529 10.76 -16.25 -0.74
C ARG A 529 10.96 -16.36 -2.26
N GLY A 530 10.14 -15.63 -3.01
CA GLY A 530 10.22 -15.62 -4.48
C GLY A 530 11.39 -14.82 -5.07
N ASN A 531 12.20 -14.15 -4.25
CA ASN A 531 13.41 -13.43 -4.68
C ASN A 531 14.38 -13.23 -3.51
N LEU A 532 15.66 -12.99 -3.83
CA LEU A 532 16.75 -12.79 -2.86
C LEU A 532 16.55 -11.59 -1.92
N PRO A 533 16.16 -10.38 -2.39
CA PRO A 533 15.91 -9.25 -1.48
C PRO A 533 14.80 -9.50 -0.45
N SER A 534 13.69 -10.13 -0.85
CA SER A 534 12.62 -10.50 0.09
C SER A 534 13.08 -11.56 1.09
N LEU A 535 13.95 -12.49 0.66
CA LEU A 535 14.57 -13.46 1.57
C LEU A 535 15.52 -12.77 2.55
N GLU A 536 16.34 -11.84 2.07
CA GLU A 536 17.25 -11.03 2.89
C GLU A 536 16.48 -10.22 3.94
N ALA A 537 15.39 -9.57 3.55
CA ALA A 537 14.54 -8.82 4.46
C ALA A 537 13.92 -9.72 5.53
N ALA A 538 13.45 -10.92 5.18
CA ALA A 538 12.91 -11.89 6.13
C ALA A 538 13.99 -12.37 7.12
N VAL A 539 15.20 -12.67 6.64
CA VAL A 539 16.34 -13.03 7.48
C VAL A 539 16.74 -11.88 8.41
N ARG A 540 16.81 -10.65 7.89
CA ARG A 540 17.09 -9.44 8.69
C ARG A 540 16.03 -9.21 9.76
N GLN A 541 14.75 -9.45 9.46
CA GLN A 541 13.66 -9.30 10.43
C GLN A 541 13.79 -10.29 11.60
N VAL A 542 14.09 -11.56 11.31
CA VAL A 542 14.32 -12.58 12.35
C VAL A 542 15.55 -12.22 13.19
N LEU A 543 16.63 -11.79 12.55
CA LEU A 543 17.88 -11.41 13.23
C LEU A 543 17.80 -10.08 14.00
N ALA A 544 16.97 -9.13 13.56
CA ALA A 544 16.77 -7.86 14.27
C ALA A 544 16.17 -8.07 15.66
N GLY A 545 15.30 -9.07 15.83
CA GLY A 545 14.80 -9.48 17.14
C GLY A 545 15.89 -10.01 18.09
N MET A 546 17.03 -10.47 17.55
CA MET A 546 18.16 -11.06 18.29
C MET A 546 19.24 -10.04 18.70
N ALA A 547 19.17 -8.81 18.21
CA ALA A 547 20.23 -7.80 18.30
C ALA A 547 20.16 -6.71 19.41
N PRO A 548 19.24 -6.68 20.40
CA PRO A 548 19.18 -5.55 21.35
C PRO A 548 20.46 -5.29 22.17
N GLU A 549 21.31 -6.30 22.42
CA GLU A 549 22.45 -6.19 23.34
C GLU A 549 23.84 -6.31 22.69
N GLY A 550 23.94 -6.32 21.36
CA GLY A 550 25.26 -6.35 20.68
C GLY A 550 26.06 -7.66 20.86
N THR A 551 25.45 -8.74 21.38
CA THR A 551 26.03 -10.09 21.44
C THR A 551 25.09 -11.10 20.79
N ALA A 552 25.62 -12.12 20.13
CA ALA A 552 24.77 -13.22 19.63
C ALA A 552 24.16 -13.99 20.81
N PRO A 553 22.86 -14.34 20.76
CA PRO A 553 22.25 -15.15 21.81
C PRO A 553 22.82 -16.57 21.79
N GLY A 554 23.07 -17.15 22.97
CA GLY A 554 23.50 -18.55 23.09
C GLY A 554 22.33 -19.53 23.00
N TYR A 555 21.12 -19.06 23.30
CA TYR A 555 19.89 -19.85 23.25
C TYR A 555 18.73 -19.04 22.71
N VAL A 556 17.69 -19.72 22.22
CA VAL A 556 16.43 -19.10 21.79
C VAL A 556 15.26 -19.91 22.34
N LEU A 557 14.26 -19.23 22.91
CA LEU A 557 12.97 -19.84 23.22
C LEU A 557 12.07 -19.74 21.99
N ARG A 558 11.57 -20.88 21.52
CA ARG A 558 10.71 -21.00 20.34
C ARG A 558 9.30 -21.38 20.75
N GLY A 559 8.32 -20.58 20.34
CA GLY A 559 6.87 -20.87 20.48
C GLY A 559 6.23 -21.33 19.17
N ALA A 560 4.91 -21.54 19.19
CA ALA A 560 4.13 -21.73 17.97
C ALA A 560 4.04 -20.42 17.16
N ALA A 561 3.92 -20.52 15.82
CA ALA A 561 3.71 -19.39 14.90
C ALA A 561 4.77 -18.26 15.01
N ASP A 562 6.00 -18.55 14.60
CA ASP A 562 7.10 -17.57 14.37
C ASP A 562 7.54 -16.76 15.60
N THR A 563 7.26 -17.26 16.81
CA THR A 563 7.73 -16.64 18.06
C THR A 563 9.15 -17.10 18.38
N PHE A 564 10.11 -16.18 18.35
CA PHE A 564 11.50 -16.37 18.77
C PHE A 564 11.88 -15.36 19.83
N ILE A 565 12.29 -15.85 21.00
CA ILE A 565 12.74 -15.02 22.11
C ILE A 565 14.23 -15.32 22.34
N PRO A 566 15.13 -14.39 21.98
CA PRO A 566 16.56 -14.58 22.21
C PRO A 566 16.88 -14.61 23.70
N VAL A 567 17.82 -15.47 24.07
CA VAL A 567 18.33 -15.61 25.44
C VAL A 567 19.81 -15.27 25.45
N PHE A 568 20.15 -14.27 26.25
CA PHE A 568 21.52 -13.78 26.41
C PHE A 568 22.10 -14.28 27.73
N ARG A 569 23.39 -14.62 27.73
CA ARG A 569 24.13 -15.03 28.92
C ARG A 569 24.96 -13.86 29.42
N GLN A 570 24.72 -13.42 30.65
CA GLN A 570 25.50 -12.39 31.33
C GLN A 570 26.03 -12.98 32.65
N GLY A 571 27.27 -13.46 32.64
CA GLY A 571 27.85 -14.20 33.77
C GLY A 571 27.11 -15.51 34.02
N ARG A 572 26.57 -15.69 35.24
CA ARG A 572 25.83 -16.88 35.69
C ARG A 572 24.30 -16.76 35.51
N VAL A 573 23.83 -15.79 34.73
CA VAL A 573 22.40 -15.48 34.57
C VAL A 573 22.04 -15.45 33.09
N PHE A 574 20.90 -16.06 32.76
CA PHE A 574 20.24 -15.98 31.47
C PHE A 574 19.19 -14.88 31.49
N ARG A 575 19.15 -14.07 30.44
CA ARG A 575 18.21 -12.96 30.31
C ARG A 575 17.44 -13.05 29.00
N ALA A 576 16.14 -12.79 29.05
CA ALA A 576 15.27 -12.71 27.87
C ALA A 576 14.26 -11.57 28.00
N LEU A 577 14.05 -10.82 26.93
CA LEU A 577 13.06 -9.76 26.87
C LEU A 577 11.71 -10.32 26.42
N VAL A 578 10.71 -10.31 27.30
CA VAL A 578 9.36 -10.84 27.01
C VAL A 578 8.31 -9.78 27.32
N GLN A 579 7.55 -9.34 26.29
CA GLN A 579 6.53 -8.29 26.41
C GLN A 579 7.05 -7.06 27.19
N ASP A 580 8.14 -6.47 26.68
CA ASP A 580 8.79 -5.27 27.20
C ASP A 580 9.34 -5.36 28.64
N ARG A 581 9.52 -6.57 29.17
CA ARG A 581 10.15 -6.80 30.48
C ARG A 581 11.26 -7.84 30.37
N TRP A 582 12.43 -7.50 30.89
CA TRP A 582 13.52 -8.45 31.08
C TRP A 582 13.16 -9.46 32.15
N LEU A 583 13.25 -10.74 31.78
CA LEU A 583 13.24 -11.87 32.68
C LEU A 583 14.70 -12.31 32.87
N GLU A 584 15.08 -12.62 34.10
CA GLU A 584 16.44 -13.00 34.46
C GLU A 584 16.40 -14.22 35.36
N GLU A 585 17.09 -15.28 34.97
CA GLU A 585 17.09 -16.53 35.71
C GLU A 585 18.47 -17.19 35.65
N ARG A 586 18.84 -17.94 36.69
CA ARG A 586 20.11 -18.69 36.71
C ARG A 586 20.06 -20.01 35.92
N ASP A 587 18.94 -20.24 35.24
CA ASP A 587 18.61 -21.52 34.62
C ASP A 587 17.69 -21.33 33.42
N LEU A 588 17.98 -22.03 32.32
CA LEU A 588 17.21 -21.95 31.09
C LEU A 588 15.76 -22.42 31.28
N SER A 589 15.52 -23.37 32.17
CA SER A 589 14.18 -23.88 32.43
C SER A 589 13.34 -22.93 33.27
N ALA A 590 13.93 -22.32 34.28
CA ALA A 590 13.27 -21.25 35.02
C ALA A 590 12.92 -20.08 34.10
N LEU A 591 13.86 -19.70 33.22
CA LEU A 591 13.62 -18.62 32.23
C LEU A 591 12.49 -18.99 31.26
N ARG A 592 12.50 -20.23 30.77
CA ARG A 592 11.46 -20.79 29.90
C ARG A 592 10.09 -20.78 30.58
N ALA A 593 9.99 -21.26 31.82
CA ALA A 593 8.74 -21.30 32.58
C ALA A 593 8.21 -19.89 32.89
N ALA A 594 9.08 -18.96 33.26
CA ALA A 594 8.73 -17.56 33.49
C ALA A 594 8.24 -16.88 32.20
N ALA A 595 8.92 -17.14 31.07
CA ALA A 595 8.51 -16.65 29.76
C ALA A 595 7.16 -17.25 29.32
N THR A 596 6.97 -18.57 29.45
CA THR A 596 5.70 -19.25 29.13
C THR A 596 4.55 -18.67 29.97
N THR A 597 4.72 -18.55 31.29
CA THR A 597 3.70 -18.00 32.21
C THR A 597 3.31 -16.57 31.83
N ARG A 598 4.29 -15.74 31.46
CA ARG A 598 4.05 -14.36 31.06
C ARG A 598 3.27 -14.26 29.74
N LEU A 599 3.53 -15.16 28.79
CA LEU A 599 2.83 -15.19 27.51
C LEU A 599 1.40 -15.73 27.62
N THR A 600 1.15 -16.72 28.48
CA THR A 600 -0.17 -17.37 28.63
C THR A 600 -1.18 -16.54 29.43
N GLY A 601 -0.73 -15.59 30.28
CA GLY A 601 -1.59 -14.73 31.11
C GLY A 601 -2.59 -13.82 30.37
N ARG A 602 -2.65 -13.84 29.03
CA ARG A 602 -3.64 -13.13 28.19
C ARG A 602 -4.53 -14.04 27.32
N GLY A 603 -4.64 -15.33 27.63
CA GLY A 603 -5.63 -16.20 26.97
C GLY A 603 -5.27 -16.64 25.53
N ARG A 604 -4.00 -16.57 25.13
CA ARG A 604 -3.51 -17.33 23.96
C ARG A 604 -2.90 -18.65 24.44
N PRO A 605 -3.28 -19.80 23.86
CA PRO A 605 -2.59 -21.05 24.12
C PRO A 605 -1.24 -21.03 23.38
N THR A 606 -0.24 -20.37 23.95
CA THR A 606 1.14 -20.67 23.55
C THR A 606 1.46 -22.02 24.17
N GLY A 607 1.65 -23.06 23.35
CA GLY A 607 2.24 -24.32 23.83
C GLY A 607 3.57 -24.05 24.56
N ASP A 608 4.03 -25.01 25.37
CA ASP A 608 5.26 -24.87 26.13
C ASP A 608 6.44 -24.47 25.22
N LEU A 609 7.16 -23.41 25.58
CA LEU A 609 8.28 -22.90 24.79
C LEU A 609 9.39 -23.95 24.71
N THR A 610 9.94 -24.15 23.51
CA THR A 610 11.09 -25.03 23.29
C THR A 610 12.39 -24.24 23.42
N VAL A 611 13.36 -24.72 24.19
CA VAL A 611 14.71 -24.14 24.22
C VAL A 611 15.52 -24.72 23.06
N LEU A 612 16.11 -23.85 22.25
CA LEU A 612 17.09 -24.20 21.23
C LEU A 612 18.44 -23.63 21.63
N CYS A 613 19.50 -24.44 21.54
CA CYS A 613 20.87 -23.93 21.55
C CYS A 613 21.16 -23.33 20.18
N VAL A 614 21.84 -22.18 20.14
CA VAL A 614 22.24 -21.54 18.88
C VAL A 614 23.69 -21.89 18.61
N ASP A 615 23.96 -22.58 17.50
CA ASP A 615 25.34 -22.75 17.05
C ASP A 615 25.86 -21.40 16.49
N PRO A 616 26.91 -20.80 17.08
CA PRO A 616 27.43 -19.52 16.61
C PRO A 616 28.02 -19.55 15.19
N GLY A 617 28.40 -20.73 14.68
CA GLY A 617 29.05 -20.90 13.38
C GLY A 617 28.07 -20.87 12.20
N ASP A 618 26.82 -21.27 12.40
CA ASP A 618 25.81 -21.35 11.32
C ASP A 618 24.41 -20.86 11.73
N LEU A 619 24.24 -20.38 12.97
CA LEU A 619 22.95 -19.97 13.54
C LEU A 619 21.85 -21.05 13.41
N SER A 620 22.26 -22.32 13.43
CA SER A 620 21.34 -23.43 13.54
C SER A 620 20.72 -23.47 14.94
N GLY A 621 19.40 -23.70 14.98
CA GLY A 621 18.67 -23.91 16.22
C GLY A 621 18.74 -25.39 16.57
N VAL A 622 19.64 -25.77 17.48
CA VAL A 622 19.87 -27.15 17.88
C VAL A 622 18.96 -27.50 19.06
N PRO A 623 18.00 -28.44 18.89
CA PRO A 623 17.16 -28.88 20.00
C PRO A 623 17.95 -29.74 21.00
N PRO A 624 17.50 -29.85 22.26
CA PRO A 624 18.10 -30.77 23.20
C PRO A 624 17.85 -32.22 22.77
N VAL A 625 18.86 -33.07 22.97
CA VAL A 625 18.80 -34.51 22.64
C VAL A 625 18.35 -35.38 23.82
N LEU A 626 18.38 -34.82 25.04
CA LEU A 626 17.74 -35.34 26.24
C LEU A 626 17.52 -34.19 27.24
N ALA A 627 16.78 -34.45 28.30
CA ALA A 627 16.69 -33.58 29.47
C ALA A 627 16.79 -34.40 30.77
N PHE A 628 17.22 -33.76 31.84
CA PHE A 628 17.12 -34.30 33.19
C PHE A 628 15.94 -33.63 33.89
N SER A 629 15.02 -34.38 34.49
CA SER A 629 13.82 -33.78 35.09
C SER A 629 13.39 -34.41 36.40
N HIS A 630 12.92 -33.58 37.32
CA HIS A 630 12.23 -33.97 38.55
C HIS A 630 11.35 -32.82 39.03
N ARG A 631 10.04 -33.02 39.15
CA ARG A 631 9.07 -31.96 39.48
C ARG A 631 9.22 -30.74 38.55
N GLU A 632 9.45 -29.56 39.12
CA GLU A 632 9.64 -28.30 38.39
C GLU A 632 11.05 -28.15 37.80
N VAL A 633 11.98 -29.05 38.17
CA VAL A 633 13.34 -29.05 37.61
C VAL A 633 13.31 -29.76 36.27
N TRP A 634 13.75 -29.06 35.22
CA TRP A 634 13.98 -29.61 33.89
C TRP A 634 15.29 -29.01 33.37
N VAL A 635 16.25 -29.83 32.97
CA VAL A 635 17.59 -29.38 32.59
C VAL A 635 17.93 -29.98 31.22
N PRO A 636 17.93 -29.20 30.13
CA PRO A 636 18.20 -29.71 28.80
C PRO A 636 19.68 -30.02 28.59
N ALA A 637 19.98 -31.09 27.83
CA ALA A 637 21.31 -31.39 27.35
C ALA A 637 21.37 -31.25 25.82
N PHE A 638 22.39 -30.55 25.34
CA PHE A 638 22.61 -30.23 23.93
C PHE A 638 23.84 -30.97 23.40
N PRO A 639 23.81 -31.44 22.15
CA PRO A 639 25.00 -31.99 21.52
C PRO A 639 26.01 -30.87 21.24
N THR A 640 27.29 -31.20 21.37
CA THR A 640 28.41 -30.33 21.01
C THR A 640 29.04 -30.81 19.70
N PRO A 641 29.76 -29.93 18.96
CA PRO A 641 30.49 -30.34 17.75
C PRO A 641 31.50 -31.48 17.98
N ALA A 642 31.99 -31.65 19.22
CA ALA A 642 32.94 -32.69 19.59
C ALA A 642 32.28 -34.06 19.89
N GLY A 643 30.96 -34.22 19.65
CA GLY A 643 30.25 -35.47 19.93
C GLY A 643 29.94 -35.71 21.41
N ARG A 644 30.12 -34.69 22.26
CA ARG A 644 29.79 -34.70 23.70
C ARG A 644 28.43 -34.07 23.95
N LEU A 645 27.85 -34.32 25.12
CA LEU A 645 26.67 -33.62 25.62
C LEU A 645 27.08 -32.51 26.57
N ARG A 646 26.50 -31.33 26.38
CA ARG A 646 26.64 -30.16 27.25
C ARG A 646 25.35 -29.90 27.99
N VAL A 647 25.47 -29.63 29.28
CA VAL A 647 24.39 -29.21 30.17
C VAL A 647 24.81 -27.94 30.88
N GLU A 648 23.85 -27.03 31.09
CA GLU A 648 24.04 -25.89 31.97
C GLU A 648 23.06 -25.97 33.13
N VAL A 649 23.57 -26.02 34.36
CA VAL A 649 22.78 -26.12 35.59
C VAL A 649 23.35 -25.17 36.64
N ALA A 650 22.48 -24.36 37.23
CA ALA A 650 22.86 -23.35 38.23
C ALA A 650 24.01 -22.39 37.80
N GLY A 651 24.15 -22.14 36.49
CA GLY A 651 25.17 -21.27 35.90
C GLY A 651 26.54 -21.94 35.70
N GLU A 652 26.66 -23.24 35.97
CA GLU A 652 27.85 -24.05 35.67
C GLU A 652 27.61 -24.90 34.42
N GLU A 653 28.61 -24.99 33.55
CA GLU A 653 28.58 -25.77 32.32
C GLU A 653 29.30 -27.10 32.53
N VAL A 654 28.63 -28.21 32.21
CA VAL A 654 29.15 -29.57 32.38
C VAL A 654 29.05 -30.31 31.06
N GLU A 655 30.16 -30.95 30.65
CA GLU A 655 30.20 -31.76 29.43
C GLU A 655 30.56 -33.22 29.72
N ALA A 656 29.85 -34.16 29.10
CA ALA A 656 30.14 -35.60 29.20
C ALA A 656 30.02 -36.29 27.83
N GLU A 657 30.53 -37.52 27.72
CA GLU A 657 30.32 -38.34 26.52
C GLU A 657 28.83 -38.68 26.34
N ALA A 658 28.39 -38.81 25.08
CA ALA A 658 26.98 -39.09 24.75
C ALA A 658 26.56 -40.56 24.98
N GLY A 659 27.51 -41.44 25.30
CA GLY A 659 27.23 -42.83 25.67
C GLY A 659 26.51 -42.96 27.01
N LEU A 660 25.91 -44.12 27.27
CA LEU A 660 25.09 -44.36 28.46
C LEU A 660 25.85 -44.09 29.77
N SER A 661 27.11 -44.53 29.87
CA SER A 661 27.99 -44.23 31.02
C SER A 661 28.19 -42.73 31.23
N GLY A 662 28.47 -41.99 30.15
CA GLY A 662 28.71 -40.56 30.20
C GLY A 662 27.46 -39.79 30.64
N VAL A 663 26.28 -40.19 30.14
CA VAL A 663 25.01 -39.59 30.54
C VAL A 663 24.65 -39.88 31.99
N LEU A 664 24.96 -41.09 32.47
CA LEU A 664 24.78 -41.44 33.89
C LEU A 664 25.68 -40.62 34.82
N ALA A 665 26.94 -40.42 34.44
CA ALA A 665 27.86 -39.53 35.16
C ALA A 665 27.35 -38.09 35.13
N LEU A 666 26.90 -37.61 33.97
CA LEU A 666 26.33 -36.28 33.78
C LEU A 666 25.07 -36.08 34.64
N ARG A 667 24.17 -37.07 34.70
CA ARG A 667 23.01 -37.07 35.60
C ARG A 667 23.44 -36.91 37.05
N GLY A 668 24.45 -37.66 37.49
CA GLY A 668 24.98 -37.59 38.85
C GLY A 668 25.49 -36.19 39.20
N GLU A 669 26.19 -35.55 38.26
CA GLU A 669 26.71 -34.21 38.45
C GLU A 669 25.60 -33.14 38.45
N VAL A 670 24.62 -33.25 37.55
CA VAL A 670 23.43 -32.38 37.55
C VAL A 670 22.64 -32.54 38.86
N ALA A 671 22.53 -33.76 39.37
CA ALA A 671 21.87 -34.04 40.64
C ALA A 671 22.61 -33.42 41.83
N ARG A 672 23.95 -33.50 41.85
CA ARG A 672 24.81 -32.88 42.86
C ARG A 672 24.65 -31.35 42.86
N LEU A 673 24.82 -30.72 41.70
CA LEU A 673 24.69 -29.27 41.53
C LEU A 673 23.27 -28.77 41.83
N GLY A 674 22.25 -29.54 41.42
CA GLY A 674 20.85 -29.25 41.75
C GLY A 674 20.56 -29.34 43.24
N HIS A 675 21.19 -30.27 43.96
CA HIS A 675 21.05 -30.39 45.42
C HIS A 675 21.78 -29.27 46.16
N GLU A 676 23.01 -28.96 45.79
CA GLU A 676 23.81 -27.88 46.39
C GLU A 676 23.18 -26.50 46.20
N SER A 677 22.47 -26.29 45.09
CA SER A 677 21.71 -25.07 44.83
C SER A 677 20.33 -25.03 45.49
N GLY A 678 19.93 -26.07 46.23
CA GLY A 678 18.64 -26.18 46.93
C GLY A 678 17.45 -26.50 46.03
N ARG A 679 17.68 -26.90 44.78
CA ARG A 679 16.62 -27.19 43.78
C ARG A 679 16.18 -28.65 43.74
N LEU A 680 17.03 -29.57 44.18
CA LEU A 680 16.70 -30.99 44.34
C LEU A 680 16.80 -31.38 45.81
N TYR A 681 15.71 -31.88 46.37
CA TYR A 681 15.70 -32.37 47.75
C TYR A 681 16.57 -33.64 47.89
N ASN A 682 16.48 -34.56 46.93
CA ASN A 682 17.27 -35.79 46.89
C ASN A 682 17.89 -35.97 45.49
N PRO A 683 19.23 -36.08 45.38
CA PRO A 683 19.93 -36.28 44.11
C PRO A 683 19.45 -37.52 43.31
N LEU A 684 18.91 -38.52 44.00
CA LEU A 684 18.49 -39.75 43.35
C LEU A 684 17.18 -39.61 42.58
N ASP A 685 16.41 -38.54 42.76
CA ASP A 685 15.06 -38.43 42.20
C ASP A 685 15.04 -37.89 40.76
N LEU A 686 16.22 -37.49 40.23
CA LEU A 686 16.37 -36.95 38.89
C LEU A 686 16.16 -38.02 37.82
N ALA A 687 15.17 -37.89 36.94
CA ALA A 687 14.97 -38.80 35.81
C ALA A 687 15.70 -38.31 34.55
N VAL A 688 15.98 -39.21 33.61
CA VAL A 688 16.42 -38.85 32.25
C VAL A 688 15.20 -38.91 31.35
N THR A 689 14.77 -37.79 30.81
CA THR A 689 13.54 -37.66 30.03
C THR A 689 13.79 -37.06 28.66
N GLY A 690 12.85 -37.25 27.73
CA GLY A 690 12.88 -36.58 26.44
C GLY A 690 14.07 -36.97 25.54
N ILE A 691 14.56 -38.21 25.66
CA ILE A 691 15.67 -38.73 24.87
C ILE A 691 15.25 -38.83 23.41
N SER A 692 16.06 -38.26 22.52
CA SER A 692 15.87 -38.35 21.07
C SER A 692 16.02 -39.78 20.56
N ALA A 693 15.28 -40.14 19.51
CA ALA A 693 15.29 -41.50 18.96
C ALA A 693 16.69 -41.99 18.55
N GLY A 694 17.52 -41.10 17.99
CA GLY A 694 18.90 -41.44 17.60
C GLY A 694 19.80 -41.73 18.81
N LEU A 695 19.69 -40.94 19.87
CA LEU A 695 20.46 -41.15 21.09
C LEU A 695 20.00 -42.41 21.82
N TRP A 696 18.68 -42.65 21.89
CA TRP A 696 18.13 -43.86 22.47
C TRP A 696 18.59 -45.13 21.74
N ALA A 697 18.56 -45.12 20.40
CA ALA A 697 19.03 -46.23 19.59
C ALA A 697 20.49 -46.59 19.89
N SER A 698 21.35 -45.59 20.14
CA SER A 698 22.75 -45.83 20.50
C SER A 698 22.93 -46.49 21.88
N TRP A 699 21.96 -46.35 22.79
CA TRP A 699 22.04 -46.94 24.14
C TRP A 699 21.35 -48.29 24.22
N SER A 700 20.25 -48.48 23.47
CA SER A 700 19.44 -49.70 23.58
C SER A 700 20.20 -50.98 23.25
N ASP A 701 21.25 -50.87 22.44
CA ASP A 701 22.11 -51.99 22.05
C ASP A 701 23.06 -52.44 23.17
N GLU A 702 23.37 -51.56 24.14
CA GLU A 702 24.22 -51.84 25.30
C GLU A 702 23.45 -52.42 26.51
N LEU A 703 22.12 -52.44 26.42
CA LEU A 703 21.23 -52.80 27.52
C LEU A 703 20.77 -54.27 27.43
N GLY A 704 20.99 -55.04 28.50
CA GLY A 704 20.46 -56.41 28.60
C GLY A 704 18.95 -56.41 28.88
N PRO A 705 18.11 -57.08 28.07
CA PRO A 705 16.68 -57.22 28.36
C PRO A 705 16.49 -58.11 29.60
N VAL A 706 15.56 -57.74 30.49
CA VAL A 706 15.39 -58.43 31.79
C VAL A 706 14.04 -59.12 31.89
N GLU A 707 12.95 -58.42 31.58
CA GLU A 707 11.56 -58.93 31.47
C GLU A 707 10.62 -57.75 31.15
N GLU A 708 9.47 -58.01 30.53
CA GLU A 708 8.44 -56.97 30.33
C GLU A 708 7.68 -56.77 31.65
N LEU A 709 7.80 -55.60 32.27
CA LEU A 709 6.98 -55.25 33.42
C LEU A 709 5.58 -54.91 32.91
N SER A 710 4.61 -55.80 33.11
CA SER A 710 3.20 -55.54 32.89
C SER A 710 2.64 -54.63 34.00
N VAL A 711 3.14 -53.39 34.05
CA VAL A 711 2.48 -52.33 34.82
C VAL A 711 1.31 -51.86 33.98
N GLY A 712 0.08 -51.94 34.52
CA GLY A 712 -1.16 -51.60 33.80
C GLY A 712 -1.22 -50.15 33.36
N TRP A 713 -0.61 -49.83 32.22
CA TRP A 713 -0.68 -48.55 31.52
C TRP A 713 -1.37 -48.80 30.20
N ARG A 714 -2.58 -48.26 30.01
CA ARG A 714 -3.46 -48.62 28.90
C ARG A 714 -3.02 -48.12 27.53
N GLU A 715 -2.01 -47.24 27.41
CA GLU A 715 -1.68 -46.60 26.13
C GLU A 715 -0.20 -46.64 25.71
N HIS A 716 0.78 -46.89 26.61
CA HIS A 716 2.21 -46.93 26.27
C HIS A 716 2.96 -48.05 27.00
N PRO A 717 3.68 -48.96 26.30
CA PRO A 717 4.41 -50.06 26.93
C PRO A 717 5.68 -49.57 27.64
N VAL A 718 5.91 -50.03 28.86
CA VAL A 718 7.14 -49.80 29.64
C VAL A 718 8.05 -51.02 29.52
N ARG A 719 9.28 -50.82 29.07
CA ARG A 719 10.29 -51.89 28.95
C ARG A 719 11.36 -51.76 30.02
N THR A 720 11.81 -52.89 30.57
CA THR A 720 12.90 -52.89 31.56
C THR A 720 14.20 -53.44 31.01
N TYR A 721 15.29 -52.87 31.51
CA TYR A 721 16.65 -53.14 31.08
C TYR A 721 17.57 -53.27 32.29
N ARG A 722 18.69 -53.99 32.13
CA ARG A 722 19.77 -54.08 33.13
C ARG A 722 21.03 -53.44 32.59
N TYR A 723 21.69 -52.66 33.46
CA TYR A 723 22.99 -52.05 33.20
C TYR A 723 23.85 -52.13 34.46
N GLY A 724 24.86 -53.01 34.44
CA GLY A 724 25.59 -53.36 35.67
C GLY A 724 24.65 -53.90 36.76
N GLU A 725 24.76 -53.33 37.97
CA GLU A 725 23.88 -53.65 39.12
C GLU A 725 22.55 -52.87 39.10
N ALA A 726 22.36 -51.90 38.21
CA ALA A 726 21.18 -51.05 38.18
C ALA A 726 20.06 -51.61 37.27
N THR A 727 18.81 -51.30 37.62
CA THR A 727 17.62 -51.62 36.80
C THR A 727 17.04 -50.33 36.23
N LEU A 728 16.67 -50.35 34.94
CA LEU A 728 16.12 -49.19 34.23
C LEU A 728 14.73 -49.53 33.66
N ALA A 729 13.83 -48.54 33.63
CA ALA A 729 12.57 -48.62 32.92
C ALA A 729 12.50 -47.52 31.87
N ALA A 730 12.21 -47.88 30.63
CA ALA A 730 12.04 -46.95 29.52
C ALA A 730 10.59 -46.94 29.02
N MET A 731 10.07 -45.76 28.75
CA MET A 731 8.73 -45.53 28.22
C MET A 731 8.81 -44.62 27.00
N THR A 732 8.13 -45.00 25.92
CA THR A 732 8.05 -44.18 24.70
C THR A 732 6.76 -43.39 24.71
N GLY A 733 6.86 -42.06 24.65
CA GLY A 733 5.71 -41.16 24.55
C GLY A 733 5.10 -41.09 23.15
N PRO A 734 3.93 -40.45 23.00
CA PRO A 734 3.24 -40.26 21.73
C PRO A 734 3.98 -39.34 20.75
N ASP A 735 4.94 -38.54 21.23
CA ASP A 735 5.85 -37.72 20.42
C ASP A 735 7.10 -38.49 19.95
N GLY A 736 7.19 -39.79 20.24
CA GLY A 736 8.30 -40.66 19.87
C GLY A 736 9.55 -40.50 20.75
N LYS A 737 9.51 -39.66 21.80
CA LYS A 737 10.63 -39.51 22.74
C LYS A 737 10.60 -40.59 23.81
N VAL A 738 11.79 -40.97 24.28
CA VAL A 738 11.94 -41.99 25.34
C VAL A 738 12.27 -41.32 26.66
N SER A 739 11.58 -41.75 27.72
CA SER A 739 11.87 -41.38 29.11
C SER A 739 12.37 -42.60 29.87
N VAL A 740 13.46 -42.44 30.63
CA VAL A 740 14.16 -43.51 31.35
C VAL A 740 14.23 -43.19 32.84
N LEU A 741 13.70 -44.10 33.65
CA LEU A 741 13.77 -44.10 35.09
C LEU A 741 14.84 -45.10 35.56
N PHE A 742 15.58 -44.71 36.60
CA PHE A 742 16.66 -45.51 37.18
C PHE A 742 16.29 -45.93 38.60
N GLY A 743 16.55 -47.20 38.93
CA GLY A 743 16.45 -47.74 40.28
C GLY A 743 17.69 -48.57 40.62
N ARG A 744 18.05 -48.60 41.90
CA ARG A 744 19.15 -49.45 42.41
C ARG A 744 18.83 -50.93 42.23
N ASP A 745 17.57 -51.28 42.41
CA ASP A 745 17.02 -52.60 42.18
C ASP A 745 15.59 -52.49 41.61
N ARG A 746 14.97 -53.63 41.32
CA ARG A 746 13.61 -53.72 40.77
C ARG A 746 12.54 -53.10 41.70
N PHE A 747 12.69 -53.23 43.02
CA PHE A 747 11.71 -52.73 43.98
C PHE A 747 11.80 -51.21 44.12
N ASP A 748 13.02 -50.66 44.18
CA ASP A 748 13.27 -49.21 44.15
C ASP A 748 12.70 -48.59 42.87
N LEU A 749 12.90 -49.24 41.71
CA LEU A 749 12.35 -48.78 40.43
C LEU A 749 10.81 -48.76 40.42
N LEU A 750 10.16 -49.81 40.94
CA LEU A 750 8.70 -49.89 41.02
C LEU A 750 8.10 -48.82 41.94
N ALA A 751 8.69 -48.62 43.12
CA ALA A 751 8.26 -47.58 44.06
C ALA A 751 8.36 -46.18 43.46
N ARG A 752 9.40 -45.92 42.65
CA ARG A 752 9.60 -44.66 41.93
C ARG A 752 8.57 -44.44 40.83
N ILE A 753 8.27 -45.47 40.03
CA ILE A 753 7.22 -45.42 39.00
C ILE A 753 5.88 -45.09 39.65
N GLU A 754 5.55 -45.74 40.77
CA GLU A 754 4.30 -45.48 41.50
C GLU A 754 4.21 -44.05 42.06
N THR A 755 5.32 -43.55 42.60
CA THR A 755 5.41 -42.17 43.13
C THR A 755 5.23 -41.13 42.02
N ALA A 756 5.93 -41.29 40.89
CA ALA A 756 5.82 -40.41 39.74
C ALA A 756 4.39 -40.38 39.17
N THR A 757 3.68 -41.52 39.21
CA THR A 757 2.28 -41.64 38.77
C THR A 757 1.33 -40.90 39.70
N ARG A 758 1.48 -41.04 41.03
CA ARG A 758 0.60 -40.41 42.03
C ARG A 758 0.75 -38.89 42.10
N ALA A 759 1.93 -38.37 41.79
CA ALA A 759 2.23 -36.95 41.90
C ALA A 759 1.86 -36.15 40.63
N GLY A 760 1.42 -36.81 39.55
CA GLY A 760 1.15 -36.14 38.26
C GLY A 760 2.40 -35.50 37.64
N GLU A 761 3.60 -35.93 38.07
CA GLU A 761 4.88 -35.29 37.79
C GLU A 761 5.45 -35.60 36.38
N ALA A 762 4.83 -36.52 35.63
CA ALA A 762 5.18 -36.79 34.25
C ALA A 762 4.48 -35.78 33.31
N GLY A 763 4.99 -34.55 33.30
CA GLY A 763 4.54 -33.40 32.50
C GLY A 763 4.66 -33.54 30.97
N THR A 764 4.72 -34.75 30.42
CA THR A 764 4.47 -35.04 29.01
C THR A 764 4.04 -36.51 28.92
N ALA A 765 2.80 -36.73 28.46
CA ALA A 765 2.15 -38.03 28.25
C ALA A 765 1.64 -38.80 29.48
N VAL A 766 1.08 -38.10 30.46
CA VAL A 766 0.06 -38.67 31.35
C VAL A 766 -1.17 -37.78 31.33
N ARG A 767 -1.99 -37.97 30.29
CA ARG A 767 -3.42 -37.64 30.28
C ARG A 767 -4.17 -38.85 29.80
#